data_AF-A0A7S7TAE6-F1
#
_entry.id   AF-A0A7S7TAE6-F1
#
_cell.length_a   1.000
_cell.length_b   1.000
_cell.length_c   1.000
_cell.angle_alpha   90.00
_cell.angle_beta   90.00
_cell.angle_gamma   90.00
#
_symmetry.space_group_name_H-M   'P 1'
#
loop_
_entity.id
_entity.type
_entity.pdbx_description
1 polymer ?
#
loop_
_entity_poly.entity_id
_entity_poly.type
_entity_poly.pdbx_seq_one_letter_code
_entity_poly.pdbx_strand_id
1 'polypeptide(L)'
;MLNKNWWYLVTVSDALFGLGRYDEAESWLLEAKALPSIPDWEFRSTATQLATLCQLQNQGIPSPNEPVVAKAAKALDAFVGSAAARESAFIGKIGLALSGGGFRASLFHIGVLAKLAELDVLRRVEVLSCVSGGSIIGAYYYLQLREAMETNELEKLNEVELREAYIELVQRVAADFLAGVQTNIRMRVFANPLPLLRSIVNRAYTRTVRLGELLETELFARVWTNATSERKPKSPLLLRDLRIHPLGGEEDFEPKIHNWRRQTKVPVLILNATTLNTGHAWQYTTSFMGESPWAIDPNADGTNRLRRMYHGDAPLEHRETRLAQAVVASACVPGLFEPIRIDGLYRLEERGRRAEPLILRHVDGGVHDNQGIASLFEQGCSVVLVSDASGQTALEPDPGGGTLAPLTRSNSILMERVRQEQYARLNTMQKGGLLKGAMFIHLKKDLDVVPVDWVGCEEPRDDSNQTNEPFTEYGVRKEVQELLAGIRTDLDSFSEVEAYALMASGYRMTEHYLPQIQVLPTHTQESVEWDFLAIESVLRDSRTSDTSYRRLLRLLRNAGSRMFRIWSQSRVLPLMTLLLAATGIVVTAAWLIYDGGPPRVTVTVNGWIIFALAILVIPLASPLVREHVGRISIGLLSLVLWIPAQFHLRVIDRIFLSMGRFNQLQ
;
A
#
# COMPACT_ATOMS: atom_id res chain seq x y z
N MET A 1 -13.44 -41.61 -34.28
CA MET A 1 -14.12 -40.29 -34.20
C MET A 1 -13.91 -39.64 -32.84
N LEU A 2 -13.99 -40.38 -31.71
CA LEU A 2 -13.73 -39.82 -30.37
C LEU A 2 -12.28 -39.32 -30.18
N ASN A 3 -11.31 -39.95 -30.84
CA ASN A 3 -9.90 -39.55 -30.86
C ASN A 3 -9.60 -38.19 -31.57
N LYS A 4 -10.62 -37.47 -32.04
CA LYS A 4 -10.49 -36.09 -32.56
C LYS A 4 -11.19 -35.06 -31.67
N ASN A 5 -11.66 -35.47 -30.50
CA ASN A 5 -12.35 -34.62 -29.56
C ASN A 5 -11.40 -34.27 -28.40
N TRP A 6 -11.16 -32.97 -28.18
CA TRP A 6 -10.28 -32.45 -27.13
C TRP A 6 -10.61 -33.03 -25.75
N TRP A 7 -11.87 -32.92 -25.33
CA TRP A 7 -12.30 -33.35 -24.00
C TRP A 7 -12.19 -34.86 -23.81
N TYR A 8 -12.41 -35.65 -24.86
CA TYR A 8 -12.16 -37.09 -24.79
C TYR A 8 -10.68 -37.40 -24.50
N LEU A 9 -9.76 -36.84 -25.29
CA LEU A 9 -8.32 -37.09 -25.14
C LEU A 9 -7.80 -36.62 -23.78
N VAL A 10 -8.19 -35.41 -23.37
CA VAL A 10 -7.81 -34.84 -22.08
C VAL A 10 -8.39 -35.64 -20.91
N THR A 11 -9.64 -36.10 -20.99
CA THR A 11 -10.25 -36.90 -19.90
C THR A 11 -9.55 -38.25 -19.72
N VAL A 12 -9.16 -38.91 -20.82
CA VAL A 12 -8.38 -40.15 -20.75
C VAL A 12 -7.01 -39.88 -20.13
N SER A 13 -6.35 -38.80 -20.55
CA SER A 13 -5.08 -38.38 -19.95
C SER A 13 -5.22 -38.08 -18.45
N ASP A 14 -6.25 -37.32 -18.05
CA ASP A 14 -6.52 -36.95 -16.66
C ASP A 14 -6.70 -38.19 -15.76
N ALA A 15 -7.43 -39.20 -16.24
CA ALA A 15 -7.58 -40.47 -15.53
C ALA A 15 -6.25 -41.21 -15.38
N LEU A 16 -5.43 -41.29 -16.43
CA LEU A 16 -4.10 -41.92 -16.37
C LEU A 16 -3.14 -41.16 -15.45
N PHE A 17 -3.17 -39.83 -15.53
CA PHE A 17 -2.39 -38.93 -14.70
C PHE A 17 -2.77 -39.11 -13.22
N GLY A 18 -4.07 -39.19 -12.92
CA GLY A 18 -4.63 -39.49 -11.60
C GLY A 18 -4.24 -40.87 -11.04
N LEU A 19 -3.88 -41.82 -11.90
CA LEU A 19 -3.33 -43.13 -11.53
C LEU A 19 -1.79 -43.13 -11.40
N GLY A 20 -1.12 -41.99 -11.57
CA GLY A 20 0.34 -41.86 -11.55
C GLY A 20 1.03 -42.41 -12.81
N ARG A 21 0.27 -42.72 -13.87
CA ARG A 21 0.76 -43.25 -15.15
C ARG A 21 1.13 -42.10 -16.09
N TYR A 22 2.08 -41.25 -15.66
CA TYR A 22 2.41 -39.99 -16.33
C TYR A 22 2.89 -40.15 -17.78
N ASP A 23 3.70 -41.18 -18.08
CA ASP A 23 4.23 -41.41 -19.43
C ASP A 23 3.11 -41.75 -20.44
N GLU A 24 2.08 -42.47 -19.98
CA GLU A 24 0.91 -42.78 -20.81
C GLU A 24 0.00 -41.57 -20.95
N ALA A 25 -0.21 -40.82 -19.86
CA ALA A 25 -0.96 -39.57 -19.88
C ALA A 25 -0.34 -38.54 -20.85
N GLU A 26 1.00 -38.44 -20.88
CA GLU A 26 1.77 -37.58 -21.80
C GLU A 26 1.42 -37.88 -23.26
N SER A 27 1.33 -39.15 -23.64
CA SER A 27 0.99 -39.55 -25.01
C SER A 27 -0.37 -39.00 -25.46
N TRP A 28 -1.39 -39.12 -24.60
CA TRP A 28 -2.72 -38.57 -24.87
C TRP A 28 -2.75 -37.03 -24.88
N LEU A 29 -1.94 -36.37 -24.05
CA LEU A 29 -1.81 -34.91 -24.05
C LEU A 29 -1.18 -34.39 -25.34
N LEU A 30 -0.19 -35.10 -25.86
CA LEU A 30 0.44 -34.75 -27.14
C LEU A 30 -0.53 -34.92 -28.31
N GLU A 31 -1.39 -35.96 -28.29
CA GLU A 31 -2.48 -36.09 -29.26
C GLU A 31 -3.50 -34.94 -29.14
N ALA A 32 -3.87 -34.55 -27.91
CA ALA A 32 -4.78 -33.43 -27.68
C ALA A 32 -4.18 -32.11 -28.18
N LYS A 33 -2.90 -31.86 -27.89
CA LYS A 33 -2.14 -30.69 -28.34
C LYS A 33 -2.05 -30.58 -29.86
N ALA A 34 -2.04 -31.69 -30.57
CA ALA A 34 -1.98 -31.72 -32.03
C ALA A 34 -3.31 -31.34 -32.72
N LEU A 35 -4.41 -31.22 -31.97
CA LEU A 35 -5.69 -30.78 -32.53
C LEU A 35 -5.62 -29.28 -32.90
N PRO A 36 -6.13 -28.90 -34.09
CA PRO A 36 -6.14 -27.50 -34.51
C PRO A 36 -7.21 -26.70 -33.74
N SER A 37 -6.99 -25.40 -33.63
CA SER A 37 -8.00 -24.42 -33.19
C SER A 37 -8.52 -24.60 -31.76
N ILE A 38 -7.73 -25.17 -30.87
CA ILE A 38 -8.04 -25.24 -29.43
C ILE A 38 -7.73 -23.89 -28.78
N PRO A 39 -8.69 -23.28 -28.06
CA PRO A 39 -8.47 -22.01 -27.40
C PRO A 39 -7.54 -22.14 -26.19
N ASP A 40 -6.73 -21.12 -25.93
CA ASP A 40 -5.66 -21.16 -24.92
C ASP A 40 -6.16 -21.44 -23.48
N TRP A 41 -7.38 -21.02 -23.16
CA TRP A 41 -7.98 -21.26 -21.85
C TRP A 41 -8.24 -22.75 -21.59
N GLU A 42 -8.45 -23.57 -22.62
CA GLU A 42 -8.62 -25.03 -22.47
C GLU A 42 -7.29 -25.67 -22.05
N PHE A 43 -6.16 -25.26 -22.66
CA PHE A 43 -4.83 -25.69 -22.23
C PHE A 43 -4.55 -25.31 -20.77
N ARG A 44 -4.83 -24.06 -20.41
CA ARG A 44 -4.64 -23.57 -19.03
C ARG A 44 -5.47 -24.37 -18.03
N SER A 45 -6.73 -24.62 -18.34
CA SER A 45 -7.66 -25.34 -17.46
C SER A 45 -7.20 -26.78 -17.25
N THR A 46 -6.88 -27.48 -18.34
CA THR A 46 -6.32 -28.84 -18.29
C THR A 46 -5.02 -28.90 -17.49
N ALA A 47 -4.07 -28.00 -17.75
CA ALA A 47 -2.80 -27.99 -17.04
C ALA A 47 -2.99 -27.75 -15.52
N THR A 48 -3.89 -26.84 -15.16
CA THR A 48 -4.22 -26.54 -13.75
C THR A 48 -4.85 -27.74 -13.05
N GLN A 49 -5.74 -28.47 -13.74
CA GLN A 49 -6.36 -29.68 -13.21
C GLN A 49 -5.33 -30.78 -12.96
N LEU A 50 -4.47 -31.07 -13.94
CA LEU A 50 -3.40 -32.07 -13.81
C LEU A 50 -2.41 -31.71 -12.70
N ALA A 51 -2.01 -30.44 -12.58
CA ALA A 51 -1.16 -29.98 -11.49
C ALA A 51 -1.83 -30.16 -10.11
N THR A 52 -3.14 -29.92 -10.03
CA THR A 52 -3.92 -30.14 -8.81
C THR A 52 -4.00 -31.64 -8.46
N LEU A 53 -4.20 -32.53 -9.44
CA LEU A 53 -4.15 -33.98 -9.22
C LEU A 53 -2.79 -34.42 -8.68
N CYS A 54 -1.70 -33.90 -9.25
CA CYS A 54 -0.35 -34.18 -8.77
C CYS A 54 -0.18 -33.78 -7.28
N GLN A 55 -0.68 -32.60 -6.91
CA GLN A 55 -0.64 -32.11 -5.53
C GLN A 55 -1.43 -33.02 -4.58
N LEU A 56 -2.64 -33.43 -4.99
CA LEU A 56 -3.49 -34.34 -4.22
C LEU A 56 -2.83 -35.72 -4.02
N GLN A 57 -2.21 -36.28 -5.05
CA GLN A 57 -1.51 -37.57 -4.98
C GLN A 57 -0.34 -37.56 -3.99
N ASN A 58 0.34 -36.43 -3.87
CA ASN A 58 1.49 -36.26 -2.99
C ASN A 58 1.11 -35.75 -1.59
N GLN A 59 -0.19 -35.67 -1.27
CA GLN A 59 -0.70 -35.20 0.03
C GLN A 59 -0.09 -33.86 0.48
N GLY A 60 0.09 -32.92 -0.46
CA GLY A 60 0.76 -31.66 -0.18
C GLY A 60 0.74 -30.71 -1.36
N ILE A 61 1.55 -29.66 -1.28
CA ILE A 61 1.63 -28.62 -2.32
C ILE A 61 3.09 -28.47 -2.74
N PRO A 62 3.70 -29.54 -3.29
CA PRO A 62 5.09 -29.52 -3.69
C PRO A 62 5.36 -28.42 -4.71
N SER A 63 6.55 -27.83 -4.64
CA SER A 63 7.04 -26.93 -5.67
C SER A 63 7.14 -27.66 -7.02
N PRO A 64 6.88 -26.99 -8.16
CA PRO A 64 7.04 -27.59 -9.48
C PRO A 64 8.46 -28.14 -9.79
N ASN A 65 9.46 -27.77 -8.99
CA ASN A 65 10.84 -28.22 -9.13
C ASN A 65 11.22 -29.39 -8.19
N GLU A 66 10.30 -29.87 -7.35
CA GLU A 66 10.61 -30.97 -6.44
C GLU A 66 10.76 -32.31 -7.17
N PRO A 67 11.71 -33.17 -6.76
CA PRO A 67 11.91 -34.49 -7.38
C PRO A 67 10.66 -35.37 -7.38
N VAL A 68 9.80 -35.23 -6.36
CA VAL A 68 8.58 -36.03 -6.19
C VAL A 68 7.57 -35.81 -7.32
N VAL A 69 7.57 -34.61 -7.94
CA VAL A 69 6.68 -34.26 -9.04
C VAL A 69 7.36 -34.22 -10.41
N ALA A 70 8.64 -34.58 -10.52
CA ALA A 70 9.43 -34.42 -11.74
C ALA A 70 8.81 -35.09 -12.98
N LYS A 71 8.21 -36.28 -12.83
CA LYS A 71 7.53 -36.98 -13.94
C LYS A 71 6.24 -36.27 -14.38
N ALA A 72 5.45 -35.82 -13.41
CA ALA A 72 4.23 -35.04 -13.66
C ALA A 72 4.55 -33.69 -14.31
N ALA A 73 5.58 -33.02 -13.82
CA ALA A 73 6.12 -31.77 -14.36
C ALA A 73 6.58 -31.94 -15.81
N LYS A 74 7.31 -33.03 -16.13
CA LYS A 74 7.75 -33.35 -17.48
C LYS A 74 6.58 -33.56 -18.45
N ALA A 75 5.55 -34.33 -18.05
CA ALA A 75 4.36 -34.52 -18.88
C ALA A 75 3.63 -33.20 -19.13
N LEU A 76 3.55 -32.33 -18.12
CA LEU A 76 3.00 -30.98 -18.27
C LEU A 76 3.84 -30.12 -19.20
N ASP A 77 5.17 -30.11 -19.10
CA ASP A 77 6.04 -29.36 -20.02
C ASP A 77 5.84 -29.77 -21.47
N ALA A 78 5.76 -31.07 -21.74
CA ALA A 78 5.48 -31.61 -23.07
C ALA A 78 4.14 -31.09 -23.62
N PHE A 79 3.12 -31.03 -22.76
CA PHE A 79 1.79 -30.53 -23.10
C PHE A 79 1.77 -29.01 -23.32
N VAL A 80 2.13 -28.20 -22.32
CA VAL A 80 1.99 -26.74 -22.41
C VAL A 80 3.09 -26.04 -23.20
N GLY A 81 4.26 -26.66 -23.35
CA GLY A 81 5.40 -26.15 -24.11
C GLY A 81 6.10 -24.93 -23.49
N SER A 82 5.88 -24.65 -22.21
CA SER A 82 6.49 -23.51 -21.50
C SER A 82 6.65 -23.84 -20.01
N ALA A 83 7.86 -23.64 -19.49
CA ALA A 83 8.14 -23.82 -18.06
C ALA A 83 7.33 -22.85 -17.18
N ALA A 84 7.11 -21.62 -17.66
CA ALA A 84 6.28 -20.64 -16.98
C ALA A 84 4.79 -21.02 -16.94
N ALA A 85 4.30 -21.69 -18.00
CA ALA A 85 2.95 -22.25 -18.04
C ALA A 85 2.78 -23.40 -17.04
N ARG A 86 3.76 -24.30 -16.97
CA ARG A 86 3.81 -25.36 -15.95
C ARG A 86 3.82 -24.75 -14.55
N GLU A 87 4.70 -23.79 -14.31
CA GLU A 87 4.81 -23.12 -13.00
C GLU A 87 3.49 -22.46 -12.59
N SER A 88 2.83 -21.76 -13.52
CA SER A 88 1.53 -21.14 -13.28
C SER A 88 0.43 -22.16 -12.96
N ALA A 89 0.48 -23.36 -13.53
CA ALA A 89 -0.46 -24.44 -13.23
C ALA A 89 -0.27 -24.99 -11.80
N PHE A 90 0.99 -25.15 -11.36
CA PHE A 90 1.29 -25.61 -9.99
C PHE A 90 1.02 -24.55 -8.93
N ILE A 91 1.53 -23.33 -9.13
CA ILE A 91 1.47 -22.26 -8.13
C ILE A 91 0.10 -21.57 -8.14
N GLY A 92 -0.49 -21.38 -9.32
CA GLY A 92 -1.59 -20.44 -9.51
C GLY A 92 -1.15 -18.99 -9.39
N LYS A 93 -2.11 -18.09 -9.21
CA LYS A 93 -1.81 -16.65 -9.14
C LYS A 93 -1.21 -16.28 -7.78
N ILE A 94 -0.12 -15.51 -7.81
CA ILE A 94 0.47 -14.90 -6.61
C ILE A 94 -0.07 -13.47 -6.46
N GLY A 95 -0.70 -13.20 -5.33
CA GLY A 95 -1.15 -11.87 -4.94
C GLY A 95 -0.25 -11.26 -3.87
N LEU A 96 0.11 -9.97 -4.03
CA LEU A 96 0.84 -9.18 -3.05
C LEU A 96 -0.06 -8.06 -2.53
N ALA A 97 -0.29 -8.05 -1.22
CA ALA A 97 -0.98 -7.00 -0.52
C ALA A 97 0.01 -6.09 0.22
N LEU A 98 -0.03 -4.79 -0.09
CA LEU A 98 0.77 -3.76 0.58
C LEU A 98 -0.19 -2.82 1.33
N SER A 99 -0.15 -2.85 2.66
CA SER A 99 -1.06 -2.06 3.51
C SER A 99 -0.34 -1.29 4.61
N GLY A 100 -1.02 -0.32 5.20
CA GLY A 100 -0.50 0.52 6.27
C GLY A 100 -0.32 1.99 5.88
N GLY A 101 -0.28 2.86 6.89
CA GLY A 101 -0.37 4.30 6.71
C GLY A 101 0.96 5.01 6.42
N GLY A 102 0.91 5.98 5.51
CA GLY A 102 1.98 6.94 5.24
C GLY A 102 3.30 6.34 4.75
N PHE A 103 4.37 7.12 4.81
CA PHE A 103 5.67 6.68 4.30
C PHE A 103 6.34 5.61 5.14
N ARG A 104 5.98 5.47 6.43
CA ARG A 104 6.44 4.36 7.27
C ARG A 104 6.13 3.00 6.61
N ALA A 105 4.89 2.84 6.17
CA ALA A 105 4.47 1.63 5.48
C ALA A 105 5.19 1.48 4.14
N SER A 106 5.26 2.56 3.35
CA SER A 106 5.96 2.56 2.06
C SER A 106 7.42 2.09 2.17
N LEU A 107 8.16 2.59 3.16
CA LEU A 107 9.58 2.26 3.37
C LEU A 107 9.76 0.82 3.89
N PHE A 108 8.87 0.35 4.76
CA PHE A 108 8.86 -1.07 5.17
C PHE A 108 8.64 -2.00 3.97
N HIS A 109 7.70 -1.67 3.08
CA HIS A 109 7.39 -2.47 1.89
C HIS A 109 8.53 -2.52 0.87
N ILE A 110 9.40 -1.50 0.81
CA ILE A 110 10.59 -1.55 -0.05
C ILE A 110 11.50 -2.72 0.35
N GLY A 111 11.66 -2.97 1.65
CA GLY A 111 12.39 -4.14 2.14
C GLY A 111 11.78 -5.47 1.73
N VAL A 112 10.44 -5.54 1.77
CA VAL A 112 9.67 -6.71 1.32
C VAL A 112 9.87 -6.95 -0.19
N LEU A 113 9.73 -5.89 -1.00
CA LEU A 113 9.98 -5.97 -2.44
C LEU A 113 11.42 -6.40 -2.74
N ALA A 114 12.40 -5.89 -1.99
CA ALA A 114 13.82 -6.25 -2.16
C ALA A 114 14.04 -7.74 -1.93
N LYS A 115 13.50 -8.30 -0.83
CA LYS A 115 13.65 -9.73 -0.57
C LYS A 115 12.84 -10.61 -1.54
N LEU A 116 11.66 -10.17 -1.97
CA LEU A 116 10.90 -10.86 -3.00
C LEU A 116 11.65 -10.89 -4.34
N ALA A 117 12.39 -9.83 -4.69
CA ALA A 117 13.22 -9.79 -5.90
C ALA A 117 14.42 -10.75 -5.77
N GLU A 118 15.10 -10.75 -4.63
CA GLU A 118 16.23 -11.67 -4.38
C GLU A 118 15.83 -13.15 -4.43
N LEU A 119 14.66 -13.49 -3.91
CA LEU A 119 14.13 -14.86 -3.92
C LEU A 119 13.41 -15.19 -5.24
N ASP A 120 13.49 -14.29 -6.23
CA ASP A 120 12.88 -14.39 -7.56
C ASP A 120 11.35 -14.49 -7.56
N VAL A 121 10.67 -14.25 -6.43
CA VAL A 121 9.21 -14.31 -6.32
C VAL A 121 8.56 -13.06 -6.91
N LEU A 122 9.22 -11.91 -6.90
CA LEU A 122 8.61 -10.64 -7.30
C LEU A 122 8.12 -10.63 -8.76
N ARG A 123 8.87 -11.23 -9.69
CA ARG A 123 8.48 -11.32 -11.11
C ARG A 123 7.27 -12.23 -11.38
N ARG A 124 6.82 -12.97 -10.36
CA ARG A 124 5.69 -13.90 -10.40
C ARG A 124 4.40 -13.30 -9.83
N VAL A 125 4.46 -12.09 -9.28
CA VAL A 125 3.28 -11.39 -8.72
C VAL A 125 2.35 -10.98 -9.85
N GLU A 126 1.12 -11.49 -9.82
CA GLU A 126 0.08 -11.21 -10.83
C GLU A 126 -0.94 -10.16 -10.36
N VAL A 127 -1.02 -9.91 -9.06
CA VAL A 127 -1.98 -8.96 -8.48
C VAL A 127 -1.29 -8.16 -7.39
N LEU A 128 -1.35 -6.85 -7.49
CA LEU A 128 -0.82 -5.91 -6.49
C LEU A 128 -2.00 -5.15 -5.89
N SER A 129 -2.37 -5.51 -4.66
CA SER A 129 -3.48 -4.88 -3.93
C SER A 129 -2.93 -3.93 -2.88
N CYS A 130 -3.29 -2.66 -2.97
CA CYS A 130 -2.67 -1.62 -2.16
C CYS A 130 -3.69 -0.84 -1.34
N VAL A 131 -3.28 -0.48 -0.13
CA VAL A 131 -4.08 0.32 0.82
C VAL A 131 -3.18 1.41 1.43
N SER A 132 -3.67 2.65 1.47
CA SER A 132 -3.03 3.77 2.15
C SER A 132 -1.59 4.06 1.70
N GLY A 133 -0.60 4.05 2.60
CA GLY A 133 0.83 4.18 2.27
C GLY A 133 1.35 3.06 1.36
N GLY A 134 0.72 1.88 1.40
CA GLY A 134 0.94 0.81 0.43
C GLY A 134 0.56 1.22 -1.01
N SER A 135 -0.47 2.05 -1.17
CA SER A 135 -0.88 2.59 -2.49
C SER A 135 0.13 3.57 -3.08
N ILE A 136 0.87 4.28 -2.23
CA ILE A 136 1.93 5.19 -2.68
C ILE A 136 3.10 4.40 -3.27
N ILE A 137 3.64 3.43 -2.51
CA ILE A 137 4.78 2.62 -2.97
C ILE A 137 4.37 1.64 -4.07
N GLY A 138 3.17 1.05 -3.99
CA GLY A 138 2.68 0.10 -4.99
C GLY A 138 2.47 0.76 -6.35
N ALA A 139 1.91 1.98 -6.38
CA ALA A 139 1.84 2.77 -7.60
C ALA A 139 3.24 3.12 -8.13
N TYR A 140 4.16 3.53 -7.26
CA TYR A 140 5.53 3.86 -7.66
C TYR A 140 6.28 2.67 -8.26
N TYR A 141 6.24 1.51 -7.60
CA TYR A 141 6.79 0.25 -8.10
C TYR A 141 6.16 -0.15 -9.45
N TYR A 142 4.83 -0.05 -9.56
CA TYR A 142 4.12 -0.37 -10.81
C TYR A 142 4.58 0.52 -11.98
N LEU A 143 4.81 1.82 -11.74
CA LEU A 143 5.34 2.72 -12.78
C LEU A 143 6.77 2.36 -13.19
N GLN A 144 7.65 2.00 -12.24
CA GLN A 144 9.01 1.54 -12.54
C GLN A 144 8.99 0.20 -13.31
N LEU A 145 8.11 -0.73 -12.93
CA LEU A 145 7.93 -1.99 -13.63
C LEU A 145 7.39 -1.80 -15.04
N ARG A 146 6.43 -0.89 -15.22
CA ARG A 146 5.92 -0.51 -16.53
C ARG A 146 7.04 -0.02 -17.44
N GLU A 147 7.86 0.93 -16.97
CA GLU A 147 8.99 1.43 -17.75
C GLU A 147 9.96 0.29 -18.10
N ALA A 148 10.29 -0.59 -17.14
CA ALA A 148 11.19 -1.70 -17.38
C ALA A 148 10.64 -2.72 -18.41
N MET A 149 9.34 -3.04 -18.35
CA MET A 149 8.69 -4.00 -19.25
C MET A 149 8.45 -3.43 -20.66
N GLU A 150 8.22 -2.12 -20.78
CA GLU A 150 7.99 -1.46 -22.07
C GLU A 150 9.30 -1.14 -22.81
N THR A 151 10.43 -1.07 -22.10
CA THR A 151 11.73 -0.68 -22.67
C THR A 151 12.73 -1.82 -22.82
N ASN A 152 12.60 -2.88 -22.03
CA ASN A 152 13.52 -4.01 -22.06
C ASN A 152 12.80 -5.30 -22.45
N GLU A 153 13.47 -6.16 -23.22
CA GLU A 153 12.95 -7.49 -23.60
C GLU A 153 13.13 -8.51 -22.46
N LEU A 154 12.55 -8.23 -21.29
CA LEU A 154 12.74 -9.03 -20.07
C LEU A 154 12.40 -10.52 -20.25
N GLU A 155 11.46 -10.84 -21.15
CA GLU A 155 11.03 -12.22 -21.44
C GLU A 155 12.09 -13.05 -22.19
N LYS A 156 13.10 -12.40 -22.79
CA LYS A 156 14.20 -13.07 -23.48
C LYS A 156 15.43 -13.31 -22.59
N LEU A 157 15.45 -12.70 -21.40
CA LEU A 157 16.54 -12.88 -20.44
C LEU A 157 16.53 -14.30 -19.88
N ASN A 158 17.70 -14.81 -19.54
CA ASN A 158 17.78 -16.05 -18.75
C ASN A 158 17.40 -15.79 -17.29
N GLU A 159 17.22 -16.84 -16.49
CA GLU A 159 16.74 -16.73 -15.10
C GLU A 159 17.64 -15.85 -14.21
N VAL A 160 18.96 -15.88 -14.42
CA VAL A 160 19.93 -15.10 -13.61
C VAL A 160 19.84 -13.62 -13.99
N GLU A 161 19.93 -13.30 -15.28
CA GLU A 161 19.83 -11.93 -15.79
C GLU A 161 18.47 -11.30 -15.44
N LEU A 162 17.40 -12.09 -15.49
CA LEU A 162 16.06 -11.63 -15.15
C LEU A 162 15.93 -11.31 -13.66
N ARG A 163 16.48 -12.15 -12.78
CA ARG A 163 16.55 -11.89 -11.35
C ARG A 163 17.33 -10.60 -11.06
N GLU A 164 18.49 -10.44 -11.67
CA GLU A 164 19.32 -9.22 -11.54
C GLU A 164 18.56 -7.97 -11.99
N ALA A 165 17.83 -8.03 -13.11
CA ALA A 165 17.02 -6.92 -13.60
C ALA A 165 15.93 -6.49 -12.58
N TYR A 166 15.30 -7.43 -11.87
CA TYR A 166 14.34 -7.13 -10.82
C TYR A 166 15.00 -6.58 -9.54
N ILE A 167 16.19 -7.06 -9.19
CA ILE A 167 16.99 -6.51 -8.08
C ILE A 167 17.34 -5.05 -8.37
N GLU A 168 17.89 -4.75 -9.56
CA GLU A 168 18.23 -3.38 -9.96
C GLU A 168 17.00 -2.46 -10.01
N LEU A 169 15.86 -2.98 -10.47
CA LEU A 169 14.59 -2.25 -10.43
C LEU A 169 14.24 -1.85 -9.01
N VAL A 170 14.33 -2.76 -8.04
CA VAL A 170 14.01 -2.46 -6.65
C VAL A 170 15.07 -1.56 -6.00
N GLN A 171 16.34 -1.65 -6.39
CA GLN A 171 17.38 -0.70 -5.95
C GLN A 171 17.04 0.74 -6.39
N ARG A 172 16.61 0.92 -7.65
CA ARG A 172 16.11 2.22 -8.13
C ARG A 172 14.88 2.67 -7.36
N VAL A 173 13.94 1.76 -7.10
CA VAL A 173 12.77 2.06 -6.26
C VAL A 173 13.20 2.55 -4.88
N ALA A 174 14.12 1.87 -4.21
CA ALA A 174 14.57 2.25 -2.87
C ALA A 174 15.21 3.65 -2.85
N ALA A 175 16.14 3.92 -3.77
CA ALA A 175 16.86 5.19 -3.84
C ALA A 175 15.96 6.37 -4.24
N ASP A 176 15.25 6.27 -5.36
CA ASP A 176 14.48 7.37 -5.90
C ASP A 176 13.22 7.66 -5.09
N PHE A 177 12.58 6.63 -4.52
CA PHE A 177 11.45 6.80 -3.62
C PHE A 177 11.86 7.53 -2.34
N LEU A 178 12.96 7.11 -1.70
CA LEU A 178 13.47 7.77 -0.51
C LEU A 178 13.82 9.24 -0.79
N ALA A 179 14.47 9.52 -1.93
CA ALA A 179 14.76 10.89 -2.36
C ALA A 179 13.49 11.74 -2.56
N GLY A 180 12.39 11.14 -3.02
CA GLY A 180 11.08 11.78 -3.10
C GLY A 180 10.43 12.02 -1.74
N VAL A 181 10.48 11.04 -0.83
CA VAL A 181 10.00 11.16 0.56
C VAL A 181 10.70 12.31 1.29
N GLN A 182 12.02 12.43 1.11
CA GLN A 182 12.86 13.47 1.70
C GLN A 182 12.59 14.90 1.17
N THR A 183 11.64 15.07 0.24
CA THR A 183 11.16 16.39 -0.17
C THR A 183 10.14 16.99 0.81
N ASN A 184 9.65 16.22 1.78
CA ASN A 184 8.61 16.58 2.76
C ASN A 184 7.29 17.02 2.11
N ILE A 185 6.58 16.06 1.52
CA ILE A 185 5.34 16.30 0.77
C ILE A 185 4.28 16.99 1.64
N ARG A 186 4.12 16.57 2.90
CA ARG A 186 3.17 17.18 3.84
C ARG A 186 3.41 18.68 4.01
N MET A 187 4.65 19.09 4.27
CA MET A 187 4.95 20.52 4.46
C MET A 187 4.83 21.30 3.15
N ARG A 188 5.07 20.66 2.01
CA ARG A 188 4.86 21.28 0.68
C ARG A 188 3.41 21.61 0.36
N VAL A 189 2.43 20.92 0.97
CA VAL A 189 1.01 21.27 0.83
C VAL A 189 0.76 22.73 1.22
N PHE A 190 1.42 23.20 2.29
CA PHE A 190 1.29 24.57 2.79
C PHE A 190 2.37 25.53 2.25
N ALA A 191 3.42 24.99 1.62
CA ALA A 191 4.55 25.79 1.13
C ALA A 191 4.25 26.60 -0.14
N ASN A 192 3.08 26.45 -0.76
CA ASN A 192 2.60 27.35 -1.80
C ASN A 192 1.10 27.58 -1.62
N PRO A 193 0.65 28.81 -1.30
CA PRO A 193 -0.77 29.08 -1.07
C PRO A 193 -1.60 29.08 -2.36
N LEU A 194 -1.01 29.39 -3.52
CA LEU A 194 -1.76 29.60 -4.76
C LEU A 194 -2.65 28.41 -5.18
N PRO A 195 -2.19 27.16 -5.16
CA PRO A 195 -3.03 26.01 -5.48
C PRO A 195 -4.20 25.85 -4.50
N LEU A 196 -3.96 26.04 -3.20
CA LEU A 196 -5.01 25.90 -2.18
C LEU A 196 -6.05 27.01 -2.25
N LEU A 197 -5.73 28.20 -2.76
CA LEU A 197 -6.74 29.24 -3.04
C LEU A 197 -7.80 28.77 -4.06
N ARG A 198 -7.49 27.78 -4.92
CA ARG A 198 -8.48 27.17 -5.83
C ARG A 198 -9.64 26.50 -5.09
N SER A 199 -9.43 26.05 -3.85
CA SER A 199 -10.48 25.44 -3.01
C SER A 199 -11.63 26.40 -2.67
N ILE A 200 -11.39 27.72 -2.76
CA ILE A 200 -12.41 28.76 -2.54
C ILE A 200 -13.47 28.69 -3.65
N VAL A 201 -13.04 28.46 -4.89
CA VAL A 201 -13.90 28.46 -6.09
C VAL A 201 -14.35 27.04 -6.46
N ASN A 202 -13.44 26.06 -6.42
CA ASN A 202 -13.70 24.68 -6.80
C ASN A 202 -13.89 23.78 -5.57
N ARG A 203 -15.12 23.27 -5.38
CA ARG A 203 -15.47 22.39 -4.25
C ARG A 203 -14.80 21.02 -4.28
N ALA A 204 -14.41 20.53 -5.46
CA ALA A 204 -13.71 19.27 -5.60
C ALA A 204 -12.21 19.41 -5.27
N TYR A 205 -11.67 20.64 -5.25
CA TYR A 205 -10.25 20.88 -4.98
C TYR A 205 -10.00 21.05 -3.47
N THR A 206 -9.37 20.05 -2.85
CA THR A 206 -9.08 20.00 -1.41
C THR A 206 -7.58 19.86 -1.13
N ARG A 207 -7.19 19.85 0.15
CA ARG A 207 -5.80 19.55 0.56
C ARG A 207 -5.37 18.17 0.10
N THR A 208 -6.29 17.21 0.11
CA THR A 208 -6.10 15.86 -0.46
C THR A 208 -5.77 15.89 -1.95
N VAL A 209 -6.50 16.68 -2.75
CA VAL A 209 -6.21 16.81 -4.18
C VAL A 209 -4.84 17.45 -4.40
N ARG A 210 -4.51 18.49 -3.62
CA ARG A 210 -3.19 19.11 -3.65
C ARG A 210 -2.07 18.14 -3.27
N LEU A 211 -2.30 17.29 -2.27
CA LEU A 211 -1.38 16.23 -1.88
C LEU A 211 -1.13 15.27 -3.05
N GLY A 212 -2.18 14.91 -3.81
CA GLY A 212 -2.06 14.08 -5.00
C GLY A 212 -1.18 14.73 -6.09
N GLU A 213 -1.39 16.02 -6.36
CA GLU A 213 -0.52 16.76 -7.29
C GLU A 213 0.95 16.72 -6.86
N LEU A 214 1.23 16.86 -5.56
CA LEU A 214 2.59 16.81 -5.04
C LEU A 214 3.20 15.41 -5.11
N LEU A 215 2.41 14.35 -4.88
CA LEU A 215 2.86 12.97 -5.13
C LEU A 215 3.23 12.78 -6.60
N GLU A 216 2.44 13.32 -7.53
CA GLU A 216 2.76 13.23 -8.96
C GLU A 216 4.05 13.98 -9.31
N THR A 217 4.24 15.20 -8.81
CA THR A 217 5.39 16.04 -9.18
C THR A 217 6.68 15.71 -8.43
N GLU A 218 6.61 15.38 -7.14
CA GLU A 218 7.80 15.20 -6.29
C GLU A 218 8.22 13.73 -6.18
N LEU A 219 7.29 12.79 -6.42
CA LEU A 219 7.50 11.35 -6.28
C LEU A 219 7.38 10.64 -7.63
N PHE A 220 6.19 10.53 -8.23
CA PHE A 220 5.99 9.73 -9.45
C PHE A 220 6.78 10.23 -10.68
N ALA A 221 6.96 11.55 -10.84
CA ALA A 221 7.77 12.11 -11.91
C ALA A 221 9.25 11.64 -11.88
N ARG A 222 9.73 11.14 -10.72
CA ARG A 222 11.12 10.66 -10.58
C ARG A 222 11.40 9.39 -11.36
N VAL A 223 10.37 8.57 -11.64
CA VAL A 223 10.49 7.36 -12.47
C VAL A 223 11.15 7.67 -13.82
N TRP A 224 10.88 8.86 -14.36
CA TRP A 224 11.41 9.29 -15.66
C TRP A 224 12.51 10.35 -15.55
N THR A 225 13.18 10.53 -14.40
CA THR A 225 14.24 11.56 -14.27
C THR A 225 15.34 11.40 -15.33
N ASN A 226 15.72 10.15 -15.62
CA ASN A 226 16.76 9.81 -16.61
C ASN A 226 16.20 9.43 -17.99
N ALA A 227 14.88 9.48 -18.20
CA ALA A 227 14.27 9.15 -19.48
C ALA A 227 14.41 10.30 -20.48
N THR A 228 14.43 9.98 -21.78
CA THR A 228 14.42 10.98 -22.86
C THR A 228 13.12 11.78 -22.83
N SER A 229 13.13 13.01 -23.35
CA SER A 229 11.94 13.89 -23.39
C SER A 229 10.74 13.26 -24.08
N GLU A 230 10.96 12.38 -25.06
CA GLU A 230 9.90 11.65 -25.78
C GLU A 230 9.23 10.57 -24.93
N ARG A 231 9.97 9.97 -23.98
CA ARG A 231 9.48 8.91 -23.09
C ARG A 231 8.82 9.45 -21.82
N LYS A 232 9.07 10.72 -21.47
CA LYS A 232 8.39 11.35 -20.34
C LYS A 232 6.89 11.42 -20.63
N PRO A 233 6.03 10.86 -19.77
CA PRO A 233 4.60 10.92 -20.00
C PRO A 233 4.13 12.38 -19.99
N LYS A 234 3.22 12.70 -20.90
CA LYS A 234 2.54 14.00 -20.90
C LYS A 234 1.61 14.03 -19.68
N SER A 235 1.94 14.84 -18.67
CA SER A 235 1.07 15.03 -17.50
C SER A 235 -0.32 15.52 -17.94
N PRO A 236 -1.41 15.06 -17.29
CA PRO A 236 -1.46 14.24 -16.08
C PRO A 236 -1.32 12.72 -16.31
N LEU A 237 -0.88 11.97 -15.29
CA LEU A 237 -0.86 10.50 -15.33
C LEU A 237 -2.27 9.92 -15.17
N LEU A 238 -2.88 9.43 -16.26
CA LEU A 238 -4.23 8.86 -16.25
C LEU A 238 -4.20 7.34 -16.09
N LEU A 239 -5.05 6.76 -15.23
CA LEU A 239 -5.08 5.31 -14.97
C LEU A 239 -5.24 4.48 -16.25
N ARG A 240 -6.10 4.94 -17.19
CA ARG A 240 -6.37 4.23 -18.44
C ARG A 240 -5.15 4.12 -19.36
N ASP A 241 -4.19 5.04 -19.24
CA ASP A 241 -2.99 5.12 -20.09
C ASP A 241 -1.79 4.39 -19.45
N LEU A 242 -1.98 3.83 -18.25
CA LEU A 242 -0.94 3.15 -17.47
C LEU A 242 -1.01 1.62 -17.56
N ARG A 243 -1.74 1.07 -18.53
CA ARG A 243 -1.65 -0.38 -18.82
C ARG A 243 -0.22 -0.70 -19.27
N ILE A 244 0.30 -1.83 -18.81
CA ILE A 244 1.63 -2.31 -19.20
C ILE A 244 1.46 -3.13 -20.48
N HIS A 245 2.16 -2.73 -21.52
CA HIS A 245 2.29 -3.49 -22.77
C HIS A 245 3.73 -4.00 -22.88
N PRO A 246 4.03 -5.24 -22.43
CA PRO A 246 5.40 -5.72 -22.40
C PRO A 246 5.99 -5.76 -23.81
N LEU A 247 7.26 -5.35 -23.94
CA LEU A 247 7.96 -5.33 -25.22
C LEU A 247 8.06 -6.75 -25.79
N GLY A 248 7.66 -6.91 -27.06
CA GLY A 248 7.57 -8.23 -27.72
C GLY A 248 6.38 -9.09 -27.26
N GLY A 249 5.45 -8.54 -26.47
CA GLY A 249 4.18 -9.18 -26.14
C GLY A 249 3.15 -9.10 -27.26
N GLU A 250 2.00 -9.73 -27.02
CA GLU A 250 0.85 -9.73 -27.92
C GLU A 250 0.27 -8.32 -28.12
N GLU A 251 -0.30 -8.03 -29.31
CA GLU A 251 -0.86 -6.71 -29.63
C GLU A 251 -2.01 -6.32 -28.68
N ASP A 252 -2.91 -7.27 -28.41
CA ASP A 252 -4.02 -7.14 -27.44
C ASP A 252 -3.68 -7.80 -26.09
N PHE A 253 -2.49 -7.50 -25.56
CA PHE A 253 -2.03 -8.09 -24.31
C PHE A 253 -2.97 -7.79 -23.13
N GLU A 254 -3.58 -8.85 -22.58
CA GLU A 254 -4.34 -8.83 -21.33
C GLU A 254 -3.68 -9.69 -20.25
N PRO A 255 -3.31 -9.13 -19.08
CA PRO A 255 -2.69 -9.89 -17.99
C PRO A 255 -3.48 -11.13 -17.56
N LYS A 256 -4.82 -11.02 -17.48
CA LYS A 256 -5.69 -12.11 -17.03
C LYS A 256 -5.62 -13.35 -17.93
N ILE A 257 -5.40 -13.12 -19.23
CA ILE A 257 -5.39 -14.16 -20.26
C ILE A 257 -3.96 -14.65 -20.48
N HIS A 258 -2.99 -13.75 -20.65
CA HIS A 258 -1.67 -14.09 -21.17
C HIS A 258 -0.61 -14.36 -20.09
N ASN A 259 -0.78 -13.86 -18.85
CA ASN A 259 0.24 -14.00 -17.80
C ASN A 259 0.66 -15.44 -17.56
N TRP A 260 -0.24 -16.42 -17.65
CA TRP A 260 0.08 -17.80 -17.30
C TRP A 260 1.21 -18.40 -18.15
N ARG A 261 1.44 -17.93 -19.38
CA ARG A 261 2.56 -18.42 -20.23
C ARG A 261 3.87 -17.68 -20.04
N ARG A 262 3.87 -16.54 -19.33
CA ARG A 262 5.01 -15.62 -19.23
C ARG A 262 5.90 -15.90 -18.03
N GLN A 263 7.21 -15.76 -18.21
CA GLN A 263 8.19 -15.76 -17.13
C GLN A 263 8.12 -14.47 -16.30
N THR A 264 7.75 -13.36 -16.96
CA THR A 264 7.52 -12.05 -16.34
C THR A 264 6.02 -11.75 -16.28
N LYS A 265 5.44 -11.87 -15.09
CA LYS A 265 4.01 -11.57 -14.90
C LYS A 265 3.78 -10.07 -14.88
N VAL A 266 2.73 -9.63 -15.57
CA VAL A 266 2.28 -8.24 -15.51
C VAL A 266 1.24 -8.13 -14.39
N PRO A 267 1.51 -7.42 -13.28
CA PRO A 267 0.58 -7.36 -12.16
C PRO A 267 -0.62 -6.47 -12.49
N VAL A 268 -1.81 -6.89 -12.06
CA VAL A 268 -2.98 -6.00 -11.99
C VAL A 268 -2.83 -5.10 -10.76
N LEU A 269 -2.66 -3.80 -10.98
CA LEU A 269 -2.64 -2.80 -9.90
C LEU A 269 -4.07 -2.50 -9.42
N ILE A 270 -4.31 -2.68 -8.13
CA ILE A 270 -5.57 -2.37 -7.45
C ILE A 270 -5.28 -1.39 -6.31
N LEU A 271 -5.76 -0.16 -6.43
CA LEU A 271 -5.72 0.84 -5.36
C LEU A 271 -7.09 0.84 -4.67
N ASN A 272 -7.14 0.34 -3.44
CA ASN A 272 -8.39 0.18 -2.71
C ASN A 272 -8.76 1.46 -1.98
N ALA A 273 -10.01 1.88 -2.13
CA ALA A 273 -10.64 2.96 -1.40
C ALA A 273 -11.97 2.46 -0.80
N THR A 274 -12.58 3.26 0.07
CA THR A 274 -13.90 2.95 0.63
C THR A 274 -14.90 4.02 0.21
N THR A 275 -16.05 3.61 -0.32
CA THR A 275 -17.13 4.54 -0.67
C THR A 275 -17.98 4.83 0.55
N LEU A 276 -17.94 6.06 1.07
CA LEU A 276 -18.73 6.46 2.24
C LEU A 276 -20.24 6.38 2.00
N ASN A 277 -20.68 6.47 0.75
CA ASN A 277 -22.10 6.46 0.38
C ASN A 277 -22.76 5.11 0.62
N THR A 278 -22.03 4.02 0.44
CA THR A 278 -22.52 2.63 0.50
C THR A 278 -21.85 1.83 1.60
N GLY A 279 -20.67 2.25 2.06
CA GLY A 279 -19.82 1.48 2.96
C GLY A 279 -18.97 0.42 2.26
N HIS A 280 -19.08 0.25 0.94
CA HIS A 280 -18.41 -0.81 0.20
C HIS A 280 -16.97 -0.47 -0.23
N ALA A 281 -16.19 -1.52 -0.54
CA ALA A 281 -14.89 -1.38 -1.18
C ALA A 281 -15.00 -0.86 -2.61
N TRP A 282 -14.32 0.25 -2.88
CA TRP A 282 -14.10 0.80 -4.21
C TRP A 282 -12.69 0.45 -4.70
N GLN A 283 -12.57 -0.02 -5.94
CA GLN A 283 -11.29 -0.33 -6.55
C GLN A 283 -10.99 0.64 -7.68
N TYR A 284 -9.78 1.20 -7.69
CA TYR A 284 -9.21 1.85 -8.87
C TYR A 284 -8.16 0.93 -9.49
N THR A 285 -8.31 0.65 -10.78
CA THR A 285 -7.34 -0.11 -11.57
C THR A 285 -7.01 0.61 -12.87
N THR A 286 -6.02 0.13 -13.61
CA THR A 286 -5.69 0.65 -14.95
C THR A 286 -6.72 0.28 -16.02
N SER A 287 -7.62 -0.66 -15.72
CA SER A 287 -8.65 -1.13 -16.67
C SER A 287 -10.06 -0.63 -16.32
N PHE A 288 -10.42 -0.70 -15.04
CA PHE A 288 -11.75 -0.40 -14.53
C PHE A 288 -11.71 0.33 -13.18
N MET A 289 -12.86 0.90 -12.79
CA MET A 289 -13.09 1.37 -11.42
C MET A 289 -14.52 1.09 -10.97
N GLY A 290 -14.73 0.95 -9.66
CA GLY A 290 -16.05 0.78 -9.04
C GLY A 290 -16.08 -0.14 -7.84
N GLU A 291 -17.29 -0.45 -7.34
CA GLU A 291 -17.44 -1.35 -6.20
C GLU A 291 -17.31 -2.83 -6.58
N SER A 292 -16.51 -3.54 -5.80
CA SER A 292 -16.29 -4.97 -5.98
C SER A 292 -17.60 -5.74 -5.74
N PRO A 293 -18.04 -6.62 -6.66
CA PRO A 293 -19.17 -7.52 -6.40
C PRO A 293 -18.86 -8.58 -5.34
N TRP A 294 -17.58 -8.87 -5.09
CA TRP A 294 -17.18 -10.04 -4.29
C TRP A 294 -17.38 -9.83 -2.79
N ALA A 295 -17.26 -8.58 -2.33
CA ALA A 295 -17.37 -8.24 -0.91
C ALA A 295 -18.81 -7.99 -0.43
N ILE A 296 -19.82 -8.09 -1.31
CA ILE A 296 -21.20 -7.73 -1.02
C ILE A 296 -22.07 -8.99 -1.14
N ASP A 297 -22.62 -9.44 -0.01
CA ASP A 297 -23.60 -10.52 0.05
C ASP A 297 -25.01 -9.94 0.21
N PRO A 298 -25.89 -10.02 -0.80
CA PRO A 298 -27.25 -9.49 -0.71
C PRO A 298 -28.10 -10.05 0.44
N ASN A 299 -27.73 -11.19 1.02
CA ASN A 299 -28.43 -11.76 2.17
C ASN A 299 -28.06 -11.06 3.49
N ALA A 300 -26.89 -10.43 3.55
CA ALA A 300 -26.39 -9.73 4.73
C ALA A 300 -26.37 -8.19 4.54
N ASP A 301 -26.30 -7.74 3.28
CA ASP A 301 -26.19 -6.34 2.90
C ASP A 301 -27.32 -5.94 1.94
N GLY A 302 -28.25 -5.13 2.45
CA GLY A 302 -29.36 -4.58 1.68
C GLY A 302 -29.01 -3.32 0.89
N THR A 303 -27.75 -2.88 0.88
CA THR A 303 -27.32 -1.64 0.22
C THR A 303 -27.16 -1.85 -1.28
N ASN A 304 -27.65 -0.89 -2.08
CA ASN A 304 -27.44 -0.90 -3.54
C ASN A 304 -25.95 -0.74 -3.87
N ARG A 305 -25.41 -1.70 -4.64
CA ARG A 305 -24.04 -1.65 -5.16
C ARG A 305 -23.88 -0.70 -6.34
N LEU A 306 -22.84 0.13 -6.30
CA LEU A 306 -22.37 0.95 -7.43
C LEU A 306 -21.53 0.11 -8.39
N ARG A 307 -22.14 -0.32 -9.50
CA ARG A 307 -21.50 -1.23 -10.46
C ARG A 307 -20.20 -0.67 -11.04
N ARG A 308 -19.17 -1.52 -11.11
CA ARG A 308 -17.90 -1.23 -11.81
C ARG A 308 -18.06 -0.98 -13.31
N MET A 309 -17.16 -0.18 -13.85
CA MET A 309 -17.08 0.18 -15.27
C MET A 309 -15.65 0.23 -15.76
N TYR A 310 -15.43 -0.07 -17.04
CA TYR A 310 -14.16 0.21 -17.70
C TYR A 310 -14.02 1.71 -17.96
N HIS A 311 -12.78 2.21 -18.01
CA HIS A 311 -12.53 3.65 -18.24
C HIS A 311 -13.12 4.16 -19.56
N GLY A 312 -13.20 3.32 -20.60
CA GLY A 312 -13.84 3.67 -21.88
C GLY A 312 -15.36 3.80 -21.80
N ASP A 313 -16.01 3.07 -20.90
CA ASP A 313 -17.47 3.06 -20.71
C ASP A 313 -17.95 4.15 -19.76
N ALA A 314 -17.04 4.75 -18.99
CA ALA A 314 -17.37 5.85 -18.08
C ALA A 314 -17.93 7.07 -18.85
N PRO A 315 -18.79 7.89 -18.21
CA PRO A 315 -19.20 9.17 -18.75
C PRO A 315 -17.98 10.03 -19.10
N LEU A 316 -18.07 10.86 -20.16
CA LEU A 316 -16.93 11.61 -20.73
C LEU A 316 -16.12 12.37 -19.67
N GLU A 317 -16.79 12.99 -18.71
CA GLU A 317 -16.17 13.77 -17.61
C GLU A 317 -15.39 12.93 -16.58
N HIS A 318 -15.55 11.60 -16.60
CA HIS A 318 -14.94 10.67 -15.65
C HIS A 318 -13.95 9.70 -16.30
N ARG A 319 -13.74 9.78 -17.62
CA ARG A 319 -12.78 8.92 -18.34
C ARG A 319 -11.32 9.21 -18.00
N GLU A 320 -11.04 10.35 -17.37
CA GLU A 320 -9.69 10.86 -17.11
C GLU A 320 -9.34 10.85 -15.62
N THR A 321 -9.57 9.70 -14.97
CA THR A 321 -9.19 9.52 -13.56
C THR A 321 -7.67 9.47 -13.43
N ARG A 322 -7.10 10.39 -12.64
CA ARG A 322 -5.65 10.47 -12.41
C ARG A 322 -5.18 9.39 -11.44
N LEU A 323 -3.99 8.85 -11.68
CA LEU A 323 -3.32 7.93 -10.74
C LEU A 323 -3.19 8.56 -9.35
N ALA A 324 -2.71 9.80 -9.29
CA ALA A 324 -2.54 10.52 -8.04
C ALA A 324 -3.85 10.64 -7.25
N GLN A 325 -4.99 10.86 -7.92
CA GLN A 325 -6.31 10.93 -7.29
C GLN A 325 -6.70 9.59 -6.66
N ALA A 326 -6.46 8.47 -7.36
CA ALA A 326 -6.73 7.14 -6.83
C ALA A 326 -5.82 6.79 -5.64
N VAL A 327 -4.54 7.14 -5.71
CA VAL A 327 -3.58 6.93 -4.60
C VAL A 327 -4.00 7.72 -3.37
N VAL A 328 -4.32 9.01 -3.51
CA VAL A 328 -4.76 9.79 -2.34
C VAL A 328 -6.12 9.36 -1.84
N ALA A 329 -7.07 8.95 -2.70
CA ALA A 329 -8.33 8.37 -2.24
C ALA A 329 -8.08 7.16 -1.35
N SER A 330 -7.13 6.30 -1.74
CA SER A 330 -6.71 5.13 -0.95
C SER A 330 -5.99 5.48 0.35
N ALA A 331 -5.39 6.68 0.47
CA ALA A 331 -4.66 7.16 1.64
C ALA A 331 -5.40 8.23 2.48
N CYS A 332 -6.67 8.49 2.18
CA CYS A 332 -7.52 9.47 2.86
C CYS A 332 -8.01 8.98 4.23
N VAL A 333 -7.13 8.92 5.22
CA VAL A 333 -7.51 8.52 6.57
C VAL A 333 -8.57 9.49 7.13
N PRO A 334 -9.76 9.00 7.54
CA PRO A 334 -10.82 9.86 8.05
C PRO A 334 -10.37 10.74 9.22
N GLY A 335 -10.77 12.01 9.20
CA GLY A 335 -10.42 13.00 10.23
C GLY A 335 -9.08 13.72 10.00
N LEU A 336 -8.18 13.16 9.19
CA LEU A 336 -6.92 13.82 8.81
C LEU A 336 -7.01 14.49 7.42
N PHE A 337 -7.67 13.83 6.47
CA PHE A 337 -7.81 14.29 5.09
C PHE A 337 -9.29 14.40 4.69
N GLU A 338 -9.60 15.35 3.80
CA GLU A 338 -10.94 15.44 3.22
C GLU A 338 -11.16 14.29 2.21
N PRO A 339 -12.33 13.62 2.22
CA PRO A 339 -12.66 12.59 1.24
C PRO A 339 -12.56 13.10 -0.20
N ILE A 340 -12.13 12.24 -1.12
CA ILE A 340 -12.17 12.54 -2.55
C ILE A 340 -13.61 12.57 -3.03
N ARG A 341 -13.96 13.66 -3.72
CA ARG A 341 -15.31 13.92 -4.23
C ARG A 341 -15.39 13.60 -5.72
N ILE A 342 -16.40 12.82 -6.13
CA ILE A 342 -16.73 12.57 -7.53
C ILE A 342 -18.22 12.86 -7.72
N ASP A 343 -18.54 13.86 -8.55
CA ASP A 343 -19.90 14.32 -8.78
C ASP A 343 -20.48 13.68 -10.04
N GLY A 344 -21.72 13.17 -10.00
CA GLY A 344 -22.48 12.84 -11.22
C GLY A 344 -22.17 11.49 -11.88
N LEU A 345 -21.25 10.70 -11.32
CA LEU A 345 -20.86 9.40 -11.88
C LEU A 345 -21.99 8.36 -11.88
N TYR A 346 -22.85 8.39 -10.86
CA TYR A 346 -24.05 7.58 -10.76
C TYR A 346 -25.28 8.45 -10.53
N ARG A 347 -26.46 7.92 -10.86
CA ARG A 347 -27.75 8.52 -10.51
C ARG A 347 -28.60 7.49 -9.78
N LEU A 348 -29.27 7.91 -8.71
CA LEU A 348 -30.17 7.05 -7.96
C LEU A 348 -31.57 7.20 -8.53
N GLU A 349 -32.16 6.11 -9.00
CA GLU A 349 -33.58 6.08 -9.37
C GLU A 349 -34.41 5.65 -8.15
N GLU A 350 -35.17 6.57 -7.56
CA GLU A 350 -36.20 6.24 -6.58
C GLU A 350 -37.57 6.14 -7.26
N ARG A 351 -38.36 5.13 -6.87
CA ARG A 351 -39.68 4.88 -7.47
C ARG A 351 -40.58 6.12 -7.35
N GLY A 352 -40.93 6.72 -8.48
CA GLY A 352 -41.78 7.91 -8.55
C GLY A 352 -41.06 9.25 -8.38
N ARG A 353 -39.72 9.29 -8.33
CA ARG A 353 -38.90 10.51 -8.30
C ARG A 353 -37.94 10.57 -9.48
N ARG A 354 -37.53 11.77 -9.85
CA ARG A 354 -36.52 11.99 -10.90
C ARG A 354 -35.16 11.51 -10.39
N ALA A 355 -34.40 10.83 -11.24
CA ALA A 355 -33.08 10.33 -10.88
C ALA A 355 -32.14 11.49 -10.47
N GLU A 356 -31.63 11.43 -9.24
CA GLU A 356 -30.72 12.46 -8.71
C GLU A 356 -29.25 12.01 -8.84
N PRO A 357 -28.34 12.91 -9.25
CA PRO A 357 -26.91 12.60 -9.32
C PRO A 357 -26.33 12.36 -7.92
N LEU A 358 -25.59 11.27 -7.76
CA LEU A 358 -24.86 11.00 -6.53
C LEU A 358 -23.59 11.85 -6.46
N ILE A 359 -23.30 12.33 -5.26
CA ILE A 359 -22.00 12.89 -4.88
C ILE A 359 -21.24 11.79 -4.14
N LEU A 360 -20.34 11.11 -4.84
CA LEU A 360 -19.52 10.08 -4.23
C LEU A 360 -18.42 10.68 -3.38
N ARG A 361 -18.15 10.04 -2.24
CA ARG A 361 -17.06 10.39 -1.35
C ARG A 361 -16.23 9.16 -1.02
N HIS A 362 -14.97 9.19 -1.42
CA HIS A 362 -14.02 8.09 -1.17
C HIS A 362 -13.04 8.46 -0.06
N VAL A 363 -12.79 7.50 0.82
CA VAL A 363 -11.79 7.56 1.89
C VAL A 363 -10.85 6.37 1.81
N ASP A 364 -9.88 6.33 2.72
CA ASP A 364 -8.88 5.26 2.82
C ASP A 364 -9.51 3.87 2.66
N GLY A 365 -8.86 3.02 1.85
CA GLY A 365 -9.31 1.65 1.63
C GLY A 365 -9.37 0.84 2.92
N GLY A 366 -8.56 1.20 3.91
CA GLY A 366 -8.46 0.48 5.16
C GLY A 366 -9.67 0.58 6.07
N VAL A 367 -10.62 1.45 5.76
CA VAL A 367 -11.92 1.53 6.47
C VAL A 367 -12.75 0.27 6.20
N HIS A 368 -12.73 -0.25 4.97
CA HIS A 368 -13.42 -1.50 4.60
C HIS A 368 -12.45 -2.68 4.56
N ASP A 369 -11.29 -2.52 3.91
CA ASP A 369 -10.28 -3.56 3.74
C ASP A 369 -8.89 -3.09 4.19
N ASN A 370 -8.60 -3.20 5.50
CA ASN A 370 -7.35 -2.71 6.12
C ASN A 370 -6.10 -3.33 5.48
N GLN A 371 -6.14 -4.63 5.19
CA GLN A 371 -4.99 -5.37 4.69
C GLN A 371 -4.94 -5.49 3.16
N GLY A 372 -6.00 -5.08 2.44
CA GLY A 372 -6.09 -5.20 0.99
C GLY A 372 -6.29 -6.64 0.50
N ILE A 373 -6.70 -7.56 1.38
CA ILE A 373 -6.77 -9.00 1.07
C ILE A 373 -8.04 -9.38 0.28
N ALA A 374 -9.12 -8.61 0.41
CA ALA A 374 -10.39 -8.93 -0.26
C ALA A 374 -10.22 -8.90 -1.78
N SER A 375 -9.47 -7.92 -2.29
CA SER A 375 -9.13 -7.80 -3.70
C SER A 375 -8.27 -8.97 -4.21
N LEU A 376 -7.38 -9.53 -3.39
CA LEU A 376 -6.59 -10.71 -3.77
C LEU A 376 -7.48 -11.96 -3.90
N PHE A 377 -8.42 -12.14 -2.97
CA PHE A 377 -9.40 -13.22 -3.06
C PHE A 377 -10.33 -13.07 -4.27
N GLU A 378 -10.81 -11.85 -4.55
CA GLU A 378 -11.61 -11.58 -5.75
C GLU A 378 -10.86 -11.96 -7.03
N GLN A 379 -9.56 -11.66 -7.12
CA GLN A 379 -8.75 -11.99 -8.29
C GLN A 379 -8.39 -13.49 -8.41
N GLY A 380 -8.78 -14.31 -7.43
CA GLY A 380 -8.51 -15.74 -7.40
C GLY A 380 -7.04 -16.06 -7.18
N CYS A 381 -6.37 -15.30 -6.29
CA CYS A 381 -5.00 -15.60 -5.89
C CYS A 381 -4.94 -16.92 -5.09
N SER A 382 -4.09 -17.83 -5.54
CA SER A 382 -3.83 -19.12 -4.88
C SER A 382 -2.76 -18.99 -3.80
N VAL A 383 -1.81 -18.06 -3.98
CA VAL A 383 -0.81 -17.69 -2.99
C VAL A 383 -1.01 -16.23 -2.61
N VAL A 384 -1.11 -15.95 -1.31
CA VAL A 384 -1.41 -14.62 -0.79
C VAL A 384 -0.28 -14.13 0.12
N LEU A 385 0.44 -13.11 -0.33
CA LEU A 385 1.53 -12.48 0.39
C LEU A 385 1.03 -11.15 0.97
N VAL A 386 0.97 -11.03 2.29
CA VAL A 386 0.46 -9.83 2.98
C VAL A 386 1.58 -9.16 3.75
N SER A 387 1.91 -7.94 3.33
CA SER A 387 2.76 -7.01 4.06
C SER A 387 1.88 -5.96 4.74
N ASP A 388 1.72 -6.10 6.06
CA ASP A 388 0.85 -5.26 6.89
C ASP A 388 1.67 -4.33 7.80
N ALA A 389 1.88 -3.10 7.33
CA ALA A 389 2.54 -2.05 8.10
C ALA A 389 1.53 -1.11 8.79
N SER A 390 0.28 -1.53 8.99
CA SER A 390 -0.74 -0.73 9.69
C SER A 390 -0.38 -0.49 11.14
N GLY A 391 -0.81 0.65 11.68
CA GLY A 391 -0.73 0.93 13.11
C GLY A 391 -1.63 -0.04 13.87
N GLN A 392 -1.09 -0.74 14.86
CA GLN A 392 -1.85 -1.64 15.71
C GLN A 392 -2.22 -0.96 17.02
N THR A 393 -3.46 -1.17 17.46
CA THR A 393 -3.97 -0.56 18.69
C THR A 393 -3.14 -1.02 19.88
N ALA A 394 -2.62 -0.07 20.65
CA ALA A 394 -1.85 -0.33 21.87
C ALA A 394 -2.73 -0.23 23.12
N LEU A 395 -2.24 -0.79 24.23
CA LEU A 395 -2.76 -0.53 25.57
C LEU A 395 -2.68 0.99 25.82
N GLU A 396 -3.81 1.58 26.17
CA GLU A 396 -3.90 3.00 26.52
C GLU A 396 -4.20 3.08 28.03
N PRO A 397 -3.25 3.54 28.86
CA PRO A 397 -3.44 3.58 30.32
C PRO A 397 -4.63 4.43 30.75
N ASP A 398 -4.88 5.53 30.04
CA ASP A 398 -6.07 6.37 30.22
C ASP A 398 -6.59 6.83 28.85
N PRO A 399 -7.68 6.23 28.33
CA PRO A 399 -8.26 6.63 27.05
C PRO A 399 -8.99 7.98 27.09
N GLY A 400 -9.13 8.61 28.26
CA GLY A 400 -9.79 9.90 28.46
C GLY A 400 -11.32 9.80 28.52
N GLY A 401 -11.93 10.51 29.49
CA GLY A 401 -13.37 10.47 29.75
C GLY A 401 -14.25 11.52 29.03
N GLY A 402 -13.68 12.38 28.18
CA GLY A 402 -14.44 13.37 27.41
C GLY A 402 -15.28 12.74 26.29
N THR A 403 -16.01 13.53 25.48
CA THR A 403 -16.83 12.96 24.39
C THR A 403 -16.00 12.58 23.15
N LEU A 404 -14.91 13.31 22.86
CA LEU A 404 -14.11 13.10 21.65
C LEU A 404 -13.18 11.89 21.76
N ALA A 405 -12.57 11.67 22.93
CA ALA A 405 -11.56 10.63 23.10
C ALA A 405 -12.14 9.19 22.94
N PRO A 406 -13.29 8.84 23.56
CA PRO A 406 -13.98 7.57 23.32
C PRO A 406 -14.42 7.38 21.86
N LEU A 407 -14.82 8.43 21.14
CA LEU A 407 -15.15 8.32 19.71
C LEU A 407 -13.91 7.91 18.90
N THR A 408 -12.77 8.56 19.14
CA THR A 408 -11.51 8.19 18.46
C THR A 408 -11.04 6.79 18.85
N ARG A 409 -11.15 6.42 20.14
CA ARG A 409 -10.74 5.11 20.63
C ARG A 409 -11.63 4.00 20.10
N SER A 410 -12.94 4.24 20.02
CA SER A 410 -13.90 3.31 19.43
C SER A 410 -13.61 3.04 17.95
N ASN A 411 -13.28 4.09 17.19
CA ASN A 411 -12.87 3.91 15.79
C ASN A 411 -11.59 3.07 15.67
N SER A 412 -10.58 3.30 16.52
CA SER A 412 -9.37 2.46 16.55
C SER A 412 -9.68 1.00 16.87
N ILE A 413 -10.57 0.74 17.83
CA ILE A 413 -11.01 -0.61 18.19
C ILE A 413 -11.72 -1.29 17.02
N LEU A 414 -12.64 -0.60 16.34
CA LEU A 414 -13.34 -1.14 15.17
C LEU A 414 -12.37 -1.46 14.03
N MET A 415 -11.40 -0.58 13.77
CA MET A 415 -10.37 -0.83 12.74
C MET A 415 -9.43 -1.99 13.09
N GLU A 416 -9.08 -2.15 14.38
CA GLU A 416 -8.33 -3.34 14.83
C GLU A 416 -9.18 -4.60 14.68
N ARG A 417 -10.48 -4.54 14.96
CA ARG A 417 -11.38 -5.67 14.77
C ARG A 417 -11.46 -6.09 13.30
N VAL A 418 -11.60 -5.14 12.37
CA VAL A 418 -11.57 -5.41 10.92
C VAL A 418 -10.25 -6.12 10.55
N ARG A 419 -9.12 -5.60 11.01
CA ARG A 419 -7.79 -6.18 10.76
C ARG A 419 -7.67 -7.63 11.29
N GLN A 420 -8.18 -7.90 12.49
CA GLN A 420 -8.14 -9.23 13.10
C GLN A 420 -9.02 -10.23 12.35
N GLU A 421 -10.23 -9.83 11.93
CA GLU A 421 -11.12 -10.69 11.14
C GLU A 421 -10.52 -11.06 9.79
N GLN A 422 -9.83 -10.11 9.15
CA GLN A 422 -9.13 -10.34 7.91
C GLN A 422 -7.99 -11.36 8.05
N TYR A 423 -7.18 -11.21 9.10
CA TYR A 423 -6.14 -12.19 9.44
C TYR A 423 -6.74 -13.57 9.76
N ALA A 424 -7.80 -13.63 10.57
CA ALA A 424 -8.48 -14.88 10.91
C ALA A 424 -9.04 -15.60 9.67
N ARG A 425 -9.61 -14.84 8.72
CA ARG A 425 -10.07 -15.38 7.44
C ARG A 425 -8.93 -15.94 6.60
N LEU A 426 -7.82 -15.20 6.45
CA LEU A 426 -6.63 -15.68 5.74
C LEU A 426 -6.11 -17.00 6.33
N ASN A 427 -5.97 -17.05 7.67
CA ASN A 427 -5.51 -18.24 8.38
C ASN A 427 -6.47 -19.43 8.20
N THR A 428 -7.78 -19.18 8.24
CA THR A 428 -8.81 -20.21 8.00
C THR A 428 -8.75 -20.76 6.58
N MET A 429 -8.58 -19.89 5.58
CA MET A 429 -8.45 -20.31 4.18
C MET A 429 -7.16 -21.12 3.94
N GLN A 430 -6.05 -20.72 4.56
CA GLN A 430 -4.79 -21.47 4.49
C GLN A 430 -4.93 -22.85 5.15
N LYS A 431 -5.43 -22.92 6.39
CA LYS A 431 -5.63 -24.19 7.12
C LYS A 431 -6.65 -25.11 6.45
N GLY A 432 -7.65 -24.53 5.78
CA GLY A 432 -8.65 -25.25 5.01
C GLY A 432 -8.18 -25.73 3.62
N GLY A 433 -6.92 -25.45 3.24
CA GLY A 433 -6.38 -25.84 1.92
C GLY A 433 -6.95 -25.06 0.74
N LEU A 434 -7.67 -23.96 0.99
CA LEU A 434 -8.20 -23.08 -0.06
C LEU A 434 -7.10 -22.20 -0.68
N LEU A 435 -6.00 -22.00 0.03
CA LEU A 435 -4.80 -21.32 -0.45
C LEU A 435 -3.65 -22.31 -0.54
N LYS A 436 -2.88 -22.21 -1.61
CA LYS A 436 -1.64 -22.97 -1.81
C LYS A 436 -0.47 -22.45 -0.96
N GLY A 437 -0.59 -21.23 -0.45
CA GLY A 437 0.38 -20.62 0.43
C GLY A 437 -0.09 -19.26 0.92
N ALA A 438 0.34 -18.87 2.13
CA ALA A 438 0.15 -17.51 2.59
C ALA A 438 1.35 -17.06 3.44
N MET A 439 1.74 -15.80 3.26
CA MET A 439 2.68 -15.09 4.13
C MET A 439 1.94 -13.92 4.76
N PHE A 440 2.07 -13.75 6.07
CA PHE A 440 1.50 -12.61 6.78
C PHE A 440 2.54 -12.01 7.73
N ILE A 441 3.07 -10.85 7.38
CA ILE A 441 4.08 -10.11 8.17
C ILE A 441 3.55 -8.75 8.62
N HIS A 442 3.95 -8.32 9.82
CA HIS A 442 3.58 -7.01 10.36
C HIS A 442 4.63 -6.48 11.33
N LEU A 443 4.63 -5.16 11.57
CA LEU A 443 5.64 -4.48 12.39
C LEU A 443 5.70 -4.93 13.87
N LYS A 444 4.65 -5.58 14.38
CA LYS A 444 4.64 -6.17 15.73
C LYS A 444 4.84 -7.70 15.77
N LYS A 445 5.22 -8.31 14.65
CA LYS A 445 5.35 -9.77 14.56
C LYS A 445 6.52 -10.22 15.42
N ASP A 446 6.30 -11.24 16.23
CA ASP A 446 7.29 -11.82 17.15
C ASP A 446 7.73 -10.90 18.30
N LEU A 447 6.94 -9.86 18.60
CA LEU A 447 7.04 -9.12 19.85
C LEU A 447 6.27 -9.86 20.94
N ASP A 448 6.80 -9.84 22.17
CA ASP A 448 6.15 -10.49 23.31
C ASP A 448 4.84 -9.79 23.66
N VAL A 449 3.79 -10.58 23.87
CA VAL A 449 2.48 -10.10 24.33
C VAL A 449 2.19 -10.77 25.66
N VAL A 450 2.19 -9.99 26.73
CA VAL A 450 2.05 -10.51 28.09
C VAL A 450 0.73 -10.03 28.69
N PRO A 451 -0.10 -10.93 29.26
CA PRO A 451 -1.33 -10.51 29.93
C PRO A 451 -1.01 -9.60 31.12
N VAL A 452 -1.81 -8.56 31.33
CA VAL A 452 -1.65 -7.65 32.48
C VAL A 452 -2.62 -8.08 33.57
N ASP A 453 -2.08 -8.49 34.72
CA ASP A 453 -2.90 -8.92 35.85
C ASP A 453 -3.61 -7.74 36.51
N TRP A 454 -4.80 -7.99 37.07
CA TRP A 454 -5.43 -7.01 37.94
C TRP A 454 -4.68 -6.92 39.27
N VAL A 455 -4.80 -5.78 39.95
CA VAL A 455 -4.15 -5.55 41.23
C VAL A 455 -4.64 -6.59 42.24
N GLY A 456 -3.70 -7.39 42.78
CA GLY A 456 -4.01 -8.46 43.73
C GLY A 456 -4.45 -9.79 43.10
N CYS A 457 -4.14 -10.03 41.81
CA CYS A 457 -4.34 -11.34 41.19
C CYS A 457 -3.48 -12.42 41.88
N GLU A 458 -4.13 -13.51 42.32
CA GLU A 458 -3.47 -14.69 42.90
C GLU A 458 -3.42 -15.88 41.91
N GLU A 459 -4.07 -15.74 40.75
CA GLU A 459 -4.09 -16.78 39.73
C GLU A 459 -2.72 -16.87 39.02
N PRO A 460 -2.26 -18.08 38.69
CA PRO A 460 -1.01 -18.25 37.95
C PRO A 460 -1.14 -17.63 36.56
N ARG A 461 -0.14 -16.81 36.20
CA ARG A 461 -0.09 -16.13 34.92
C ARG A 461 0.27 -17.10 33.78
N ASP A 462 -0.42 -16.96 32.65
CA ASP A 462 -0.07 -17.66 31.42
C ASP A 462 0.96 -16.85 30.61
N ASP A 463 2.23 -17.23 30.75
CA ASP A 463 3.35 -16.62 30.02
C ASP A 463 3.72 -17.42 28.76
N SER A 464 2.85 -18.29 28.24
CA SER A 464 3.17 -19.17 27.09
C SER A 464 3.61 -18.43 25.82
N ASN A 465 3.20 -17.16 25.67
CA ASN A 465 3.50 -16.31 24.51
C ASN A 465 4.69 -15.36 24.73
N GLN A 466 5.44 -15.52 25.82
CA GLN A 466 6.62 -14.73 26.13
C GLN A 466 7.86 -15.59 25.95
N THR A 467 8.73 -15.22 25.01
CA THR A 467 10.00 -15.96 24.81
C THR A 467 11.12 -15.42 25.69
N ASN A 468 11.01 -14.18 26.17
CA ASN A 468 12.07 -13.44 26.87
C ASN A 468 13.40 -13.29 26.09
N GLU A 469 13.39 -13.66 24.80
CA GLU A 469 14.53 -13.50 23.92
C GLU A 469 14.68 -12.02 23.50
N PRO A 470 15.90 -11.46 23.50
CA PRO A 470 16.11 -10.06 23.15
C PRO A 470 15.94 -9.78 21.64
N PHE A 471 15.91 -10.83 20.82
CA PHE A 471 15.78 -10.76 19.37
C PHE A 471 14.50 -11.45 18.90
N THR A 472 14.02 -11.02 17.76
CA THR A 472 13.01 -11.73 17.00
C THR A 472 13.62 -12.93 16.26
N GLU A 473 12.80 -13.87 15.81
CA GLU A 473 13.19 -15.02 14.98
C GLU A 473 13.91 -14.58 13.69
N TYR A 474 13.56 -13.39 13.18
CA TYR A 474 14.19 -12.77 12.01
C TYR A 474 15.39 -11.87 12.38
N GLY A 475 15.90 -11.97 13.61
CA GLY A 475 17.19 -11.43 14.02
C GLY A 475 17.22 -9.94 14.39
N VAL A 476 16.08 -9.25 14.47
CA VAL A 476 16.01 -7.84 14.87
C VAL A 476 15.77 -7.74 16.38
N ARG A 477 16.43 -6.81 17.08
CA ARG A 477 16.14 -6.59 18.52
C ARG A 477 14.69 -6.19 18.74
N LYS A 478 14.00 -6.83 19.70
CA LYS A 478 12.59 -6.55 20.00
C LYS A 478 12.35 -5.07 20.37
N GLU A 479 13.23 -4.46 21.17
CA GLU A 479 13.12 -3.02 21.50
C GLU A 479 13.19 -2.12 20.25
N VAL A 480 14.05 -2.45 19.28
CA VAL A 480 14.13 -1.68 18.04
C VAL A 480 12.87 -1.88 17.22
N GLN A 481 12.41 -3.13 17.10
CA GLN A 481 11.20 -3.48 16.37
C GLN A 481 9.94 -2.82 16.96
N GLU A 482 9.83 -2.72 18.29
CA GLU A 482 8.78 -1.95 18.98
C GLU A 482 8.79 -0.47 18.57
N LEU A 483 9.98 0.15 18.52
CA LEU A 483 10.12 1.54 18.10
C LEU A 483 9.76 1.73 16.63
N LEU A 484 10.15 0.79 15.75
CA LEU A 484 9.77 0.79 14.33
C LEU A 484 8.24 0.71 14.16
N ALA A 485 7.57 -0.16 14.93
CA ALA A 485 6.12 -0.25 14.97
C ALA A 485 5.44 1.04 15.45
N GLY A 486 6.14 1.81 16.30
CA GLY A 486 5.70 3.08 16.86
C GLY A 486 6.02 4.32 16.03
N ILE A 487 6.79 4.21 14.93
CA ILE A 487 7.10 5.37 14.07
C ILE A 487 5.81 6.01 13.54
N ARG A 488 5.82 7.34 13.40
CA ARG A 488 4.72 8.11 12.81
C ARG A 488 4.32 7.61 11.41
N THR A 489 3.03 7.63 11.11
CA THR A 489 2.45 7.26 9.79
C THR A 489 2.24 8.48 8.90
N ASP A 490 3.15 9.46 8.97
CA ASP A 490 2.99 10.77 8.33
C ASP A 490 3.49 10.78 6.87
N LEU A 491 3.18 11.86 6.14
CA LEU A 491 3.69 12.12 4.78
C LEU A 491 4.79 13.19 4.79
N ASP A 492 5.54 13.28 5.89
CA ASP A 492 6.70 14.15 6.06
C ASP A 492 8.01 13.44 5.65
N SER A 493 9.14 14.10 5.81
CA SER A 493 10.45 13.52 5.48
C SER A 493 10.82 12.39 6.44
N PHE A 494 11.50 11.37 5.91
CA PHE A 494 12.17 10.31 6.68
C PHE A 494 13.69 10.41 6.48
N SER A 495 14.42 10.31 7.57
CA SER A 495 15.88 10.22 7.55
C SER A 495 16.36 8.86 7.03
N GLU A 496 17.62 8.77 6.59
CA GLU A 496 18.22 7.51 6.13
C GLU A 496 18.16 6.43 7.22
N VAL A 497 18.44 6.77 8.47
CA VAL A 497 18.39 5.81 9.59
C VAL A 497 16.98 5.25 9.80
N GLU A 498 15.94 6.10 9.77
CA GLU A 498 14.55 5.63 9.88
C GLU A 498 14.15 4.75 8.69
N ALA A 499 14.49 5.20 7.47
CA ALA A 499 14.19 4.50 6.24
C ALA A 499 14.87 3.13 6.16
N TYR A 500 16.18 3.09 6.43
CA TYR A 500 16.97 1.87 6.37
C TYR A 500 16.53 0.87 7.43
N ALA A 501 16.22 1.31 8.65
CA ALA A 501 15.73 0.41 9.68
C ALA A 501 14.36 -0.22 9.33
N LEU A 502 13.45 0.55 8.72
CA LEU A 502 12.17 0.04 8.22
C LEU A 502 12.34 -0.94 7.06
N MET A 503 13.18 -0.60 6.07
CA MET A 503 13.49 -1.48 4.93
C MET A 503 14.15 -2.78 5.41
N ALA A 504 15.16 -2.70 6.28
CA ALA A 504 15.85 -3.88 6.82
C ALA A 504 14.89 -4.79 7.62
N SER A 505 13.98 -4.22 8.41
CA SER A 505 12.94 -4.98 9.13
C SER A 505 12.03 -5.75 8.17
N GLY A 506 11.49 -5.09 7.14
CA GLY A 506 10.65 -5.73 6.12
C GLY A 506 11.39 -6.83 5.36
N TYR A 507 12.64 -6.57 4.97
CA TYR A 507 13.51 -7.52 4.29
C TYR A 507 13.74 -8.79 5.11
N ARG A 508 14.12 -8.66 6.40
CA ARG A 508 14.40 -9.80 7.28
C ARG A 508 13.15 -10.60 7.62
N MET A 509 12.00 -9.94 7.80
CA MET A 509 10.73 -10.65 7.97
C MET A 509 10.39 -11.49 6.73
N THR A 510 10.53 -10.92 5.53
CA THR A 510 10.26 -11.68 4.30
C THR A 510 11.25 -12.83 4.12
N GLU A 511 12.53 -12.64 4.47
CA GLU A 511 13.54 -13.70 4.40
C GLU A 511 13.19 -14.90 5.27
N HIS A 512 12.65 -14.66 6.46
CA HIS A 512 12.30 -15.71 7.40
C HIS A 512 10.97 -16.40 7.07
N TYR A 513 9.94 -15.64 6.67
CA TYR A 513 8.58 -16.18 6.51
C TYR A 513 8.26 -16.65 5.09
N LEU A 514 8.88 -16.12 4.03
CA LEU A 514 8.57 -16.51 2.65
C LEU A 514 8.99 -17.97 2.34
N PRO A 515 10.19 -18.46 2.72
CA PRO A 515 10.61 -19.83 2.43
C PRO A 515 9.73 -20.92 3.06
N GLN A 516 8.87 -20.56 4.00
CA GLN A 516 7.91 -21.47 4.63
C GLN A 516 6.76 -21.86 3.67
N ILE A 517 6.61 -21.16 2.54
CA ILE A 517 5.61 -21.49 1.51
C ILE A 517 6.19 -22.51 0.52
N GLN A 518 5.82 -23.78 0.71
CA GLN A 518 6.35 -24.92 -0.06
C GLN A 518 6.15 -24.83 -1.58
N VAL A 519 5.01 -24.27 -2.02
CA VAL A 519 4.68 -24.21 -3.46
C VAL A 519 5.58 -23.25 -4.24
N LEU A 520 6.22 -22.30 -3.56
CA LEU A 520 7.11 -21.33 -4.21
C LEU A 520 8.49 -21.96 -4.45
N PRO A 521 9.17 -21.62 -5.55
CA PRO A 521 10.53 -22.09 -5.79
C PRO A 521 11.47 -21.56 -4.69
N THR A 522 12.25 -22.47 -4.10
CA THR A 522 13.26 -22.11 -3.10
C THR A 522 14.56 -21.74 -3.81
N HIS A 523 14.84 -20.44 -3.95
CA HIS A 523 16.15 -19.98 -4.43
C HIS A 523 17.11 -19.81 -3.25
N THR A 524 18.18 -20.59 -3.24
CA THR A 524 19.27 -20.53 -2.26
C THR A 524 20.49 -19.77 -2.80
N GLN A 525 20.26 -18.66 -3.52
CA GLN A 525 21.36 -17.87 -4.11
C GLN A 525 21.96 -16.86 -3.12
N GLU A 526 23.14 -16.35 -3.49
CA GLU A 526 23.93 -15.39 -2.71
C GLU A 526 23.14 -14.13 -2.33
N SER A 527 23.39 -13.65 -1.12
CA SER A 527 22.81 -12.42 -0.59
C SER A 527 23.25 -11.21 -1.43
N VAL A 528 22.32 -10.33 -1.78
CA VAL A 528 22.64 -9.08 -2.47
C VAL A 528 23.03 -8.02 -1.46
N GLU A 529 24.02 -7.20 -1.81
CA GLU A 529 24.40 -6.04 -1.00
C GLU A 529 23.40 -4.90 -1.25
N TRP A 530 22.46 -4.71 -0.34
CA TRP A 530 21.54 -3.56 -0.34
C TRP A 530 22.09 -2.44 0.54
N ASP A 531 22.05 -1.19 0.05
CA ASP A 531 22.49 -0.02 0.82
C ASP A 531 21.85 0.06 2.22
N PHE A 532 20.55 -0.25 2.29
CA PHE A 532 19.82 -0.19 3.56
C PHE A 532 20.23 -1.28 4.56
N LEU A 533 20.88 -2.37 4.13
CA LEU A 533 21.39 -3.41 5.03
C LEU A 533 22.66 -2.96 5.77
N ALA A 534 23.28 -1.83 5.40
CA ALA A 534 24.39 -1.27 6.16
C ALA A 534 24.03 -1.01 7.64
N ILE A 535 22.75 -0.72 7.95
CA ILE A 535 22.26 -0.51 9.32
C ILE A 535 22.16 -1.79 10.14
N GLU A 536 22.23 -2.96 9.51
CA GLU A 536 21.94 -4.24 10.14
C GLU A 536 22.90 -4.56 11.29
N SER A 537 24.18 -4.19 11.13
CA SER A 537 25.18 -4.33 12.19
C SER A 537 24.67 -3.74 13.51
N VAL A 538 23.99 -2.58 13.47
CA VAL A 538 23.43 -1.90 14.64
C VAL A 538 22.08 -2.49 15.08
N LEU A 539 21.26 -3.00 14.13
CA LEU A 539 19.99 -3.66 14.45
C LEU A 539 20.18 -4.99 15.19
N ARG A 540 21.31 -5.67 14.90
CA ARG A 540 21.62 -7.02 15.38
C ARG A 540 22.72 -7.05 16.45
N ASP A 541 23.46 -5.96 16.69
CA ASP A 541 24.56 -5.96 17.68
C ASP A 541 24.04 -6.37 19.06
N SER A 542 24.67 -7.36 19.69
CA SER A 542 24.35 -7.85 21.03
C SER A 542 24.83 -6.92 22.16
N ARG A 543 25.64 -5.90 21.86
CA ARG A 543 26.26 -5.00 22.86
C ARG A 543 25.44 -3.71 23.06
N THR A 544 24.71 -3.63 24.17
CA THR A 544 23.94 -2.45 24.59
C THR A 544 24.79 -1.23 25.01
N SER A 545 26.11 -1.41 25.13
CA SER A 545 27.07 -0.34 25.42
C SER A 545 27.49 0.48 24.21
N ASP A 546 27.11 0.08 22.98
CA ASP A 546 27.52 0.77 21.77
C ASP A 546 26.84 2.15 21.65
N THR A 547 27.65 3.17 21.38
CA THR A 547 27.21 4.54 21.11
C THR A 547 26.26 4.62 19.92
N SER A 548 26.49 3.80 18.89
CA SER A 548 25.68 3.76 17.67
C SER A 548 24.28 3.22 17.97
N TYR A 549 24.18 2.15 18.76
CA TYR A 549 22.90 1.58 19.19
C TYR A 549 22.07 2.56 20.04
N ARG A 550 22.70 3.24 21.01
CA ARG A 550 22.00 4.26 21.83
C ARG A 550 21.52 5.45 20.98
N ARG A 551 22.30 5.84 19.96
CA ARG A 551 21.90 6.88 19.02
C ARG A 551 20.72 6.43 18.16
N LEU A 552 20.72 5.19 17.67
CA LEU A 552 19.60 4.60 16.95
C LEU A 552 18.31 4.66 17.77
N LEU A 553 18.34 4.13 19.00
CA LEU A 553 17.18 4.15 19.89
C LEU A 553 16.65 5.57 20.13
N ARG A 554 17.55 6.55 20.30
CA ARG A 554 17.17 7.96 20.45
C ARG A 554 16.47 8.50 19.21
N LEU A 555 16.99 8.24 18.01
CA LEU A 555 16.39 8.68 16.75
C LEU A 555 15.00 8.03 16.56
N LEU A 556 14.87 6.72 16.77
CA LEU A 556 13.61 6.01 16.59
C LEU A 556 12.56 6.38 17.66
N ARG A 557 12.94 6.58 18.92
CA ARG A 557 12.04 7.11 19.96
C ARG A 557 11.49 8.49 19.60
N ASN A 558 12.33 9.34 19.00
CA ASN A 558 11.89 10.64 18.49
C ASN A 558 10.99 10.51 17.25
N ALA A 559 11.24 9.52 16.40
CA ALA A 559 10.46 9.25 15.18
C ALA A 559 9.00 8.86 15.47
N GLY A 560 8.74 8.20 16.61
CA GLY A 560 7.38 7.91 17.10
C GLY A 560 6.64 9.12 17.69
N SER A 561 7.33 10.25 17.86
CA SER A 561 6.73 11.48 18.38
C SER A 561 6.12 12.29 17.22
N ARG A 562 4.80 12.55 17.26
CA ARG A 562 4.15 13.45 16.29
C ARG A 562 4.80 14.83 16.40
N MET A 563 4.97 15.56 15.29
CA MET A 563 5.67 16.87 15.16
C MET A 563 5.51 17.88 16.32
N PHE A 564 4.40 17.85 17.06
CA PHE A 564 4.16 18.71 18.24
C PHE A 564 4.79 18.20 19.55
N ARG A 565 5.27 16.96 19.63
CA ARG A 565 6.01 16.46 20.79
C ARG A 565 7.42 17.04 20.88
N ILE A 566 8.07 17.34 19.75
CA ILE A 566 9.35 18.08 19.71
C ILE A 566 9.16 19.48 20.29
N TRP A 567 8.04 20.14 20.01
CA TRP A 567 7.64 21.36 20.72
C TRP A 567 7.43 21.06 22.21
N SER A 568 6.65 20.05 22.60
CA SER A 568 6.39 19.77 24.02
C SER A 568 7.61 19.39 24.87
N GLN A 569 8.72 18.94 24.27
CA GLN A 569 9.91 18.46 24.98
C GLN A 569 11.09 19.43 24.98
N SER A 570 11.12 20.41 24.05
CA SER A 570 12.07 21.52 24.13
C SER A 570 11.54 22.56 25.11
N ARG A 571 12.34 23.00 26.08
CA ARG A 571 11.96 24.15 26.92
C ARG A 571 11.96 25.48 26.14
N VAL A 572 12.55 25.51 24.95
CA VAL A 572 12.82 26.72 24.17
C VAL A 572 11.78 26.94 23.08
N LEU A 573 11.32 25.90 22.38
CA LEU A 573 10.40 26.03 21.24
C LEU A 573 8.96 26.44 21.60
N PRO A 574 8.33 25.92 22.68
CA PRO A 574 7.08 26.46 23.23
C PRO A 574 7.25 27.89 23.71
N LEU A 575 8.40 28.20 24.30
CA LEU A 575 8.70 29.55 24.76
C LEU A 575 8.81 30.51 23.58
N MET A 576 9.48 30.11 22.49
CA MET A 576 9.59 30.90 21.26
C MET A 576 8.26 31.08 20.53
N THR A 577 7.38 30.09 20.57
CA THR A 577 6.04 30.16 19.94
C THR A 577 5.06 30.94 20.79
N LEU A 578 5.15 30.82 22.11
CA LEU A 578 4.52 31.74 23.05
C LEU A 578 5.07 33.15 22.87
N LEU A 579 6.37 33.32 22.64
CA LEU A 579 7.00 34.63 22.38
C LEU A 579 6.53 35.21 21.05
N LEU A 580 6.44 34.40 19.99
CA LEU A 580 5.94 34.83 18.68
C LEU A 580 4.44 35.18 18.75
N ALA A 581 3.65 34.38 19.46
CA ALA A 581 2.24 34.67 19.71
C ALA A 581 2.08 35.93 20.58
N ALA A 582 2.86 36.06 21.64
CA ALA A 582 2.87 37.24 22.51
C ALA A 582 3.39 38.48 21.78
N THR A 583 4.41 38.37 20.94
CA THR A 583 4.90 39.47 20.09
C THR A 583 3.83 39.85 19.07
N GLY A 584 3.13 38.87 18.48
CA GLY A 584 1.96 39.12 17.64
C GLY A 584 0.86 39.87 18.37
N ILE A 585 0.53 39.46 19.61
CA ILE A 585 -0.45 40.12 20.47
C ILE A 585 0.02 41.53 20.87
N VAL A 586 1.29 41.71 21.23
CA VAL A 586 1.88 43.00 21.64
C VAL A 586 1.99 43.95 20.47
N VAL A 587 2.37 43.49 19.28
CA VAL A 587 2.36 44.30 18.06
C VAL A 587 0.93 44.72 17.72
N THR A 588 -0.04 43.80 17.88
CA THR A 588 -1.46 44.12 17.68
C THR A 588 -1.97 45.13 18.72
N ALA A 589 -1.60 44.97 19.99
CA ALA A 589 -1.98 45.86 21.09
C ALA A 589 -1.30 47.24 20.99
N ALA A 590 -0.02 47.29 20.65
CA ALA A 590 0.73 48.53 20.43
C ALA A 590 0.19 49.30 19.24
N TRP A 591 -0.24 48.60 18.18
CA TRP A 591 -0.92 49.21 17.03
C TRP A 591 -2.31 49.77 17.41
N LEU A 592 -3.09 49.04 18.23
CA LEU A 592 -4.37 49.52 18.78
C LEU A 592 -4.22 50.74 19.71
N ILE A 593 -3.09 50.87 20.41
CA ILE A 593 -2.80 51.99 21.31
C ILE A 593 -2.21 53.19 20.55
N TYR A 594 -1.42 52.95 19.49
CA TYR A 594 -0.80 54.00 18.68
C TYR A 594 -1.80 54.73 17.77
N ASP A 595 -2.86 54.06 17.30
CA ASP A 595 -3.84 54.62 16.36
C ASP A 595 -5.02 55.36 17.03
N GLY A 596 -4.72 56.27 17.97
CA GLY A 596 -5.69 57.09 18.72
C GLY A 596 -6.46 58.13 17.88
N GLY A 597 -7.02 57.76 16.73
CA GLY A 597 -7.85 58.61 15.86
C GLY A 597 -9.06 57.87 15.26
N PRO A 598 -10.11 58.58 14.80
CA PRO A 598 -11.36 57.95 14.37
C PRO A 598 -11.17 57.09 13.11
N PRO A 599 -12.01 56.07 12.91
CA PRO A 599 -11.57 54.85 12.27
C PRO A 599 -11.70 54.96 10.75
N ARG A 600 -10.56 55.03 10.04
CA ARG A 600 -10.52 54.91 8.57
C ARG A 600 -9.93 53.60 8.05
N VAL A 601 -9.58 52.67 8.93
CA VAL A 601 -9.19 51.29 8.57
C VAL A 601 -9.91 50.26 9.46
N THR A 602 -11.22 50.46 9.69
CA THR A 602 -12.06 49.56 10.52
C THR A 602 -12.53 48.29 9.82
N VAL A 603 -12.26 48.11 8.53
CA VAL A 603 -12.79 46.97 7.76
C VAL A 603 -11.89 45.73 7.85
N THR A 604 -10.58 45.90 8.06
CA THR A 604 -9.64 44.75 8.03
C THR A 604 -9.49 44.08 9.39
N VAL A 605 -9.34 44.81 10.50
CA VAL A 605 -9.05 44.21 11.82
C VAL A 605 -10.31 43.73 12.57
N ASN A 606 -11.42 44.47 12.49
CA ASN A 606 -12.73 43.92 12.90
C ASN A 606 -13.07 42.70 12.04
N GLY A 607 -12.65 42.67 10.77
CA GLY A 607 -12.72 41.50 9.90
C GLY A 607 -12.00 40.29 10.48
N TRP A 608 -10.80 40.44 11.04
CA TRP A 608 -10.02 39.33 11.63
C TRP A 608 -10.59 38.83 12.97
N ILE A 609 -11.10 39.72 13.82
CA ILE A 609 -11.74 39.34 15.10
C ILE A 609 -13.11 38.71 14.85
N ILE A 610 -13.91 39.28 13.93
CA ILE A 610 -15.16 38.67 13.45
C ILE A 610 -14.87 37.35 12.73
N PHE A 611 -13.76 37.22 12.01
CA PHE A 611 -13.34 35.97 11.38
C PHE A 611 -12.94 34.91 12.42
N ALA A 612 -12.21 35.29 13.47
CA ALA A 612 -11.88 34.40 14.59
C ALA A 612 -13.13 34.00 15.41
N LEU A 613 -14.05 34.93 15.67
CA LEU A 613 -15.34 34.65 16.31
C LEU A 613 -16.27 33.84 15.39
N ALA A 614 -16.28 34.11 14.08
CA ALA A 614 -17.03 33.33 13.11
C ALA A 614 -16.53 31.90 13.09
N ILE A 615 -15.21 31.68 13.13
CA ILE A 615 -14.61 30.34 13.28
C ILE A 615 -15.12 29.61 14.53
N LEU A 616 -15.35 30.33 15.63
CA LEU A 616 -15.93 29.78 16.86
C LEU A 616 -17.44 29.47 16.75
N VAL A 617 -18.19 30.20 15.93
CA VAL A 617 -19.66 30.07 15.75
C VAL A 617 -20.04 29.14 14.58
N ILE A 618 -19.10 28.79 13.69
CA ILE A 618 -19.25 27.81 12.59
C ILE A 618 -19.91 26.46 13.00
N PRO A 619 -19.66 25.88 14.20
CA PRO A 619 -20.33 24.65 14.62
C PRO A 619 -21.86 24.80 14.79
N LEU A 620 -22.34 26.03 14.97
CA LEU A 620 -23.77 26.39 15.14
C LEU A 620 -24.42 26.87 13.83
N ALA A 621 -23.64 27.07 12.76
CA ALA A 621 -24.14 27.53 11.46
C ALA A 621 -24.73 26.38 10.63
N SER A 622 -25.64 26.71 9.70
CA SER A 622 -26.24 25.76 8.77
C SER A 622 -25.16 25.03 7.94
N PRO A 623 -25.41 23.78 7.48
CA PRO A 623 -24.41 22.97 6.77
C PRO A 623 -23.77 23.68 5.56
N LEU A 624 -24.57 24.46 4.83
CA LEU A 624 -24.12 25.29 3.71
C LEU A 624 -23.15 26.38 4.16
N VAL A 625 -23.49 27.16 5.20
CA VAL A 625 -22.61 28.21 5.73
C VAL A 625 -21.31 27.60 6.27
N ARG A 626 -21.39 26.44 6.93
CA ARG A 626 -20.23 25.70 7.44
C ARG A 626 -19.28 25.25 6.32
N GLU A 627 -19.79 24.75 5.21
CA GLU A 627 -18.99 24.34 4.04
C GLU A 627 -18.34 25.55 3.35
N HIS A 628 -19.06 26.67 3.20
CA HIS A 628 -18.54 27.88 2.59
C HIS A 628 -17.44 28.55 3.44
N VAL A 629 -17.66 28.70 4.75
CA VAL A 629 -16.67 29.31 5.65
C VAL A 629 -15.47 28.38 5.82
N GLY A 630 -15.65 27.07 5.95
CA GLY A 630 -14.53 26.11 6.05
C GLY A 630 -13.58 26.18 4.86
N ARG A 631 -14.08 26.34 3.63
CA ARG A 631 -13.25 26.47 2.43
C ARG A 631 -12.44 27.77 2.40
N ILE A 632 -13.08 28.88 2.76
CA ILE A 632 -12.41 30.18 2.87
C ILE A 632 -11.34 30.11 3.96
N SER A 633 -11.63 29.49 5.11
CA SER A 633 -10.68 29.31 6.20
C SER A 633 -9.47 28.47 5.80
N ILE A 634 -9.63 27.37 5.05
CA ILE A 634 -8.49 26.56 4.56
C ILE A 634 -7.62 27.35 3.57
N GLY A 635 -8.25 28.04 2.62
CA GLY A 635 -7.54 28.90 1.67
C GLY A 635 -6.74 30.01 2.37
N LEU A 636 -7.34 30.69 3.35
CA LEU A 636 -6.67 31.73 4.15
C LEU A 636 -5.61 31.17 5.10
N LEU A 637 -5.83 30.00 5.69
CA LEU A 637 -4.85 29.32 6.53
C LEU A 637 -3.56 29.01 5.75
N SER A 638 -3.68 28.68 4.45
CA SER A 638 -2.50 28.47 3.60
C SER A 638 -1.63 29.72 3.44
N LEU A 639 -2.22 30.92 3.45
CA LEU A 639 -1.48 32.19 3.40
C LEU A 639 -0.68 32.43 4.69
N VAL A 640 -1.25 32.03 5.83
CA VAL A 640 -0.59 32.15 7.15
C VAL A 640 0.52 31.12 7.32
N LEU A 641 0.26 29.86 6.93
CA LEU A 641 1.19 28.75 7.11
C LEU A 641 2.32 28.73 6.08
N TRP A 642 2.24 29.52 5.02
CA TRP A 642 3.23 29.53 3.93
C TRP A 642 4.65 29.85 4.40
N ILE A 643 4.83 30.93 5.18
CA ILE A 643 6.15 31.36 5.65
C ILE A 643 6.76 30.32 6.61
N PRO A 644 6.06 29.86 7.67
CA PRO A 644 6.56 28.77 8.52
C PRO A 644 6.86 27.48 7.75
N ALA A 645 6.03 27.13 6.77
CA ALA A 645 6.25 25.92 5.96
C ALA A 645 7.52 26.03 5.11
N GLN A 646 7.77 27.17 4.48
CA GLN A 646 9.01 27.43 3.73
C GLN A 646 10.24 27.43 4.63
N PHE A 647 10.15 28.02 5.83
CA PHE A 647 11.23 27.97 6.82
C PHE A 647 11.53 26.53 7.25
N HIS A 648 10.49 25.75 7.55
CA HIS A 648 10.64 24.35 7.93
C HIS A 648 11.35 23.55 6.83
N LEU A 649 10.89 23.64 5.58
CA LEU A 649 11.48 22.94 4.44
C LEU A 649 12.94 23.32 4.19
N ARG A 650 13.31 24.60 4.35
CA ARG A 650 14.66 25.09 4.02
C ARG A 650 15.67 24.89 5.14
N VAL A 651 15.22 24.86 6.40
CA VAL A 651 16.10 24.85 7.58
C VAL A 651 15.89 23.59 8.41
N ILE A 652 14.70 23.43 9.00
CA ILE A 652 14.43 22.36 9.98
C ILE A 652 14.57 20.98 9.33
N ASP A 653 13.97 20.80 8.15
CA ASP A 653 13.97 19.53 7.43
C ASP A 653 15.38 19.12 7.00
N ARG A 654 16.20 20.07 6.55
CA ARG A 654 17.61 19.82 6.20
C ARG A 654 18.46 19.42 7.41
N ILE A 655 18.25 20.07 8.55
CA ILE A 655 18.94 19.72 9.80
C ILE A 655 18.51 18.34 10.25
N PHE A 656 17.21 18.03 10.19
CA PHE A 656 16.65 16.71 10.50
C PHE A 656 17.27 15.61 9.62
N LEU A 657 17.26 15.78 8.31
CA LEU A 657 17.85 14.82 7.36
C LEU A 657 19.35 14.67 7.56
N SER A 658 20.07 15.76 7.86
CA SER A 658 21.50 15.71 8.16
C SER A 658 21.79 14.89 9.43
N MET A 659 21.06 15.13 10.52
CA MET A 659 21.26 14.44 11.81
C MET A 659 20.93 12.94 11.75
N GLY A 660 20.06 12.54 10.83
CA GLY A 660 19.62 11.15 10.62
C GLY A 660 20.29 10.44 9.44
N ARG A 661 21.44 10.93 8.95
CA ARG A 661 22.25 10.20 7.96
C ARG A 661 22.90 8.96 8.57
N PHE A 662 23.01 7.89 7.81
CA PHE A 662 23.60 6.63 8.28
C PHE A 662 25.07 6.81 8.71
N ASN A 663 25.87 7.58 7.96
CA ASN A 663 27.28 7.85 8.30
C ASN A 663 27.49 8.61 9.61
N GLN A 664 26.43 9.16 10.21
CA GLN A 664 26.52 9.75 11.55
C GLN A 664 26.14 8.76 12.66
N LEU A 665 25.61 7.59 12.30
CA LEU A 665 25.29 6.53 13.24
C LEU A 665 26.55 5.76 13.65
N GLN A 666 27.46 5.54 12.70
CA GLN A 666 28.84 5.11 12.92
C GLN A 666 29.66 6.25 13.55
#